data_AF-A0A522VDA1-F1
#
_entry.id   AF-A0A522VDA1-F1
#
_cell.length_a   1.000
_cell.length_b   1.000
_cell.length_c   1.000
_cell.angle_alpha   90.00
_cell.angle_beta   90.00
_cell.angle_gamma   90.00
#
_symmetry.space_group_name_H-M   'P 1'
#
loop_
_entity.id
_entity.type
_entity.pdbx_description
1 polymer ?
#
loop_
_entity_poly.entity_id
_entity_poly.type
_entity_poly.pdbx_seq_one_letter_code
_entity_poly.pdbx_strand_id
1 'polypeptide(L)'
;MKPLRTYCLAACVLAALTGAPSAMAAPATSHPRLWLTPALTQQLQARATPANPFYQDGVRKLAVQYKAKMDSGELYQLDNGDPWGGVDIGYDIAGGAEVFAFMSLIEPDPAARADYGQRARNLAMYIIDRVLTPAQGMYFHYPIFATDYRGNFEGEAIPLTLDWAYDYFSTEDKHKIAKVFMRWIGYNLTATTSGQDHPEPVGVVNDPVLFQNKGRLRTALNNFSASHMRNITLMALALDPADELSPAEYGADNKLATLGVAGYDTLRDYIKNATGAWLYTVDEALTRYAGGGVPVEGFEYNSASTAHMAETYLALHTAGYDDPAVYGAQVVPSNNPFWDEVTPAFFHLISPKPGVIPAFSWIGNLYQPANYGDIENYFANDFMSLFGPLGVYDLLHGGNSARLDAIRWIEKHAAPGGAARLMYRASDRIYSRNTLFYYILFTPEMAEPAHPGPQLPTFHAAHGMNSVESRTGWDADAAWLSYMLPWNDVDHQQGTGNMFQFWRSGEWITKERSGYGYVAGLSSFKNTLVIENNAPGGNLDWVQLAHQHGAQPAYVAAGDPSLIAYSNGADFTYVSGDATNLYNADYRFSANDVQEARRSVFWLKPDVAVIYDRARTATDGRYKRFWLNFTAQPQVQGSRASLTTPGGQAVALDTLLPVAAQPQVDTAKPLRNPNEIDPSQQGDETATGEAAQWRIRVDAPGNPADAVFLHVLQAGDNGAVLPAPQRVTDDAAADFQGAALADNLVLFAANIRAKPSLAFYHAPQSATHHYLTGIDPDQTYSVAAASNNGQWAVSVTPAAQGAFVPDDGGVLAFTVGGGGATPVNGTTEAWFTGADLAAIGTPDPAPVWYGGNGGNGADNGGGVPPANVDGHLASLVIAGLSPAFDPLQNSYTVSVPEGTCSVPVTATLADPTLKLQIQSTDTASGATRNAYVCSGNNIDVVVYAGWSEAGRYTVTPQFVPAAPAAPPEQPPVQPPVATGPLSALSIAGLSPAFSPAVTQYTIPKPASGSVAVTATLADPTQQLYIQSNATPSGQTRNAWVGDGKKIDIVVYKNWNETGRYTVTPQ
;
A
#
# COMPACT_ATOMS: atom_id res chain seq x y z
N MET A 1 17.58 8.96 48.28
CA MET A 1 18.03 7.77 49.05
C MET A 1 16.89 7.24 49.90
N LYS A 2 16.32 6.09 49.54
CA LYS A 2 15.48 5.19 50.37
C LYS A 2 15.59 3.78 49.76
N PRO A 3 15.21 2.70 50.46
CA PRO A 3 15.91 1.41 50.32
C PRO A 3 15.35 0.50 49.22
N LEU A 4 16.22 -0.39 48.71
CA LEU A 4 15.80 -1.55 47.93
C LEU A 4 14.92 -2.48 48.79
N ARG A 5 13.85 -2.97 48.17
CA ARG A 5 13.17 -4.25 48.47
C ARG A 5 12.96 -4.90 47.10
N THR A 6 13.71 -5.93 46.71
CA THR A 6 13.64 -7.30 47.27
C THR A 6 12.23 -7.88 47.15
N TYR A 7 11.81 -8.14 45.91
CA TYR A 7 10.78 -9.15 45.64
C TYR A 7 11.41 -10.54 45.68
N CYS A 8 10.67 -11.52 46.18
CA CYS A 8 11.18 -12.88 46.39
C CYS A 8 11.15 -13.69 45.10
N LEU A 9 12.29 -14.21 44.67
CA LEU A 9 12.32 -15.38 43.79
C LEU A 9 11.74 -16.58 44.56
N ALA A 10 10.63 -17.14 44.08
CA ALA A 10 10.22 -18.49 44.43
C ALA A 10 10.92 -19.45 43.46
N ALA A 11 12.14 -19.89 43.83
CA ALA A 11 12.97 -20.77 43.01
C ALA A 11 12.97 -22.22 43.51
N CYS A 12 13.30 -23.15 42.60
CA CYS A 12 13.37 -24.61 42.77
C CYS A 12 11.99 -25.29 42.93
N VAL A 13 11.77 -26.50 42.41
CA VAL A 13 12.76 -27.50 41.95
C VAL A 13 13.02 -27.45 40.44
N LEU A 14 14.29 -27.25 40.07
CA LEU A 14 14.75 -27.44 38.70
C LEU A 14 14.94 -28.95 38.43
N ALA A 15 13.89 -29.62 37.98
CA ALA A 15 13.99 -30.97 37.46
C ALA A 15 14.66 -30.90 36.07
N ALA A 16 15.99 -30.85 36.06
CA ALA A 16 16.79 -30.85 34.84
C ALA A 16 16.75 -32.22 34.12
N LEU A 17 15.58 -32.56 33.57
CA LEU A 17 15.51 -33.42 32.40
C LEU A 17 16.19 -32.66 31.26
N THR A 18 17.46 -32.98 31.05
CA THR A 18 18.16 -32.63 29.83
C THR A 18 17.52 -33.40 28.69
N GLY A 19 16.43 -32.85 28.14
CA GLY A 19 16.12 -33.07 26.73
C GLY A 19 17.38 -32.71 25.97
N ALA A 20 17.96 -33.68 25.27
CA ALA A 20 19.07 -33.38 24.38
C ALA A 20 18.60 -32.33 23.36
N PRO A 21 19.44 -31.35 22.98
CA PRO A 21 19.08 -30.50 21.85
C PRO A 21 18.76 -31.41 20.66
N SER A 22 17.61 -31.17 20.03
CA SER A 22 17.18 -31.90 18.84
C SER A 22 18.34 -31.93 17.85
N ALA A 23 18.67 -33.12 17.34
CA ALA A 23 19.86 -33.27 16.51
C ALA A 23 19.75 -32.35 15.29
N MET A 24 20.78 -31.51 15.09
CA MET A 24 20.83 -30.47 14.05
C MET A 24 20.37 -31.03 12.70
N ALA A 25 19.38 -30.39 12.08
CA ALA A 25 18.88 -30.80 10.78
C ALA A 25 19.95 -30.57 9.72
N ALA A 26 20.43 -31.64 9.10
CA ALA A 26 21.17 -31.52 7.84
C ALA A 26 20.17 -31.22 6.70
N PRO A 27 20.57 -30.47 5.66
CA PRO A 27 19.74 -30.22 4.49
C PRO A 27 19.08 -31.49 3.93
N ALA A 28 17.78 -31.41 3.67
CA ALA A 28 16.95 -32.55 3.30
C ALA A 28 17.34 -33.12 1.93
N THR A 29 17.83 -34.36 1.88
CA THR A 29 18.29 -35.03 0.65
C THR A 29 17.21 -35.89 -0.01
N SER A 30 15.93 -35.54 0.17
CA SER A 30 14.79 -36.32 -0.34
C SER A 30 13.60 -35.42 -0.60
N HIS A 31 12.98 -35.59 -1.76
CA HIS A 31 11.75 -34.91 -2.15
C HIS A 31 10.50 -35.64 -1.59
N PRO A 32 9.41 -34.93 -1.26
CA PRO A 32 9.30 -33.47 -1.19
C PRO A 32 10.02 -32.89 0.04
N ARG A 33 10.56 -31.68 -0.09
CA ARG A 33 11.20 -30.90 0.98
C ARG A 33 10.77 -29.43 1.05
N LEU A 34 9.91 -28.95 0.16
CA LEU A 34 9.35 -27.59 0.19
C LEU A 34 7.93 -27.64 0.74
N TRP A 35 7.70 -26.98 1.89
CA TRP A 35 6.45 -26.92 2.67
C TRP A 35 5.90 -28.26 3.19
N LEU A 36 6.35 -29.38 2.61
CA LEU A 36 6.04 -30.74 3.02
C LEU A 36 7.33 -31.47 3.41
N THR A 37 7.18 -32.46 4.26
CA THR A 37 8.22 -33.47 4.54
C THR A 37 7.69 -34.84 4.14
N PRO A 38 8.55 -35.84 3.85
CA PRO A 38 8.07 -37.19 3.49
C PRO A 38 7.18 -37.82 4.58
N ALA A 39 7.45 -37.50 5.86
CA ALA A 39 6.64 -37.95 7.00
C ALA A 39 5.26 -37.27 7.06
N LEU A 40 5.15 -35.97 6.77
CA LEU A 40 3.87 -35.29 6.66
C LEU A 40 3.09 -35.83 5.45
N THR A 41 3.73 -35.95 4.28
CA THR A 41 3.16 -36.51 3.06
C THR A 41 2.57 -37.91 3.27
N GLN A 42 3.24 -38.78 4.04
CA GLN A 42 2.70 -40.10 4.37
C GLN A 42 1.39 -40.01 5.19
N GLN A 43 1.28 -39.04 6.12
CA GLN A 43 0.05 -38.79 6.88
C GLN A 43 -1.06 -38.19 6.01
N LEU A 44 -0.71 -37.26 5.10
CA LEU A 44 -1.64 -36.66 4.13
C LEU A 44 -2.20 -37.71 3.16
N GLN A 45 -1.38 -38.65 2.69
CA GLN A 45 -1.81 -39.77 1.86
C GLN A 45 -2.67 -40.77 2.65
N ALA A 46 -2.32 -41.08 3.89
CA ALA A 46 -3.07 -42.02 4.73
C ALA A 46 -4.51 -41.54 5.04
N ARG A 47 -4.74 -40.22 5.08
CA ARG A 47 -6.08 -39.61 5.29
C ARG A 47 -6.78 -39.13 4.02
N ALA A 48 -6.20 -39.37 2.84
CA ALA A 48 -6.78 -39.07 1.53
C ALA A 48 -7.87 -40.11 1.17
N THR A 49 -9.00 -40.07 1.87
CA THR A 49 -10.09 -41.05 1.72
C THR A 49 -11.42 -40.36 1.40
N PRO A 50 -12.38 -41.02 0.71
CA PRO A 50 -13.70 -40.45 0.43
C PRO A 50 -14.54 -40.08 1.67
N ALA A 51 -14.11 -40.48 2.88
CA ALA A 51 -14.75 -40.10 4.14
C ALA A 51 -14.22 -38.77 4.71
N ASN A 52 -13.10 -38.25 4.19
CA ASN A 52 -12.51 -36.99 4.62
C ASN A 52 -12.96 -35.84 3.67
N PRO A 53 -13.90 -34.96 4.07
CA PRO A 53 -14.36 -33.87 3.21
C PRO A 53 -13.26 -32.93 2.73
N PHE A 54 -12.24 -32.62 3.54
CA PHE A 54 -11.11 -31.77 3.12
C PHE A 54 -10.32 -32.38 1.96
N TYR A 55 -10.26 -33.71 1.87
CA TYR A 55 -9.78 -34.40 0.69
C TYR A 55 -10.83 -34.39 -0.43
N GLN A 56 -11.97 -35.05 -0.17
CA GLN A 56 -12.95 -35.47 -1.18
C GLN A 56 -13.69 -34.31 -1.84
N ASP A 57 -14.16 -33.34 -1.04
CA ASP A 57 -14.91 -32.17 -1.47
C ASP A 57 -14.05 -30.89 -1.48
N GLY A 58 -12.81 -30.98 -0.99
CA GLY A 58 -11.78 -29.94 -1.02
C GLY A 58 -10.78 -30.15 -2.15
N VAL A 59 -9.51 -30.45 -1.82
CA VAL A 59 -8.39 -30.50 -2.78
C VAL A 59 -8.62 -31.45 -3.97
N ARG A 60 -9.27 -32.60 -3.76
CA ARG A 60 -9.56 -33.55 -4.84
C ARG A 60 -10.57 -32.99 -5.85
N LYS A 61 -11.56 -32.22 -5.39
CA LYS A 61 -12.56 -31.57 -6.24
C LYS A 61 -11.91 -30.51 -7.11
N LEU A 62 -11.03 -29.68 -6.54
CA LEU A 62 -10.23 -28.68 -7.26
C LEU A 62 -9.35 -29.36 -8.33
N ALA A 63 -8.63 -30.43 -7.98
CA ALA A 63 -7.81 -31.19 -8.91
C ALA A 63 -8.61 -31.82 -10.07
N VAL A 64 -9.82 -32.33 -9.81
CA VAL A 64 -10.72 -32.84 -10.86
C VAL A 64 -11.18 -31.72 -11.79
N GLN A 65 -11.37 -30.50 -11.30
CA GLN A 65 -11.75 -29.34 -12.12
C GLN A 65 -10.60 -28.86 -13.02
N TYR A 66 -9.39 -28.67 -12.47
CA TYR A 66 -8.19 -28.37 -13.27
C TYR A 66 -7.93 -29.47 -14.32
N LYS A 67 -8.09 -30.76 -13.95
CA LYS A 67 -7.93 -31.89 -14.88
C LYS A 67 -8.91 -31.82 -16.04
N ALA A 68 -10.19 -31.52 -15.78
CA ALA A 68 -11.18 -31.36 -16.83
C ALA A 68 -10.86 -30.19 -17.79
N LYS A 69 -10.29 -29.08 -17.29
CA LYS A 69 -9.85 -27.94 -18.13
C LYS A 69 -8.57 -28.20 -18.90
N MET A 70 -7.67 -29.03 -18.37
CA MET A 70 -6.49 -29.51 -19.10
C MET A 70 -6.89 -30.48 -20.21
N ASP A 71 -7.80 -31.43 -19.93
CA ASP A 71 -8.28 -32.45 -20.88
C ASP A 71 -9.12 -31.84 -22.01
N SER A 72 -9.85 -30.75 -21.77
CA SER A 72 -10.56 -29.98 -22.81
C SER A 72 -9.64 -29.04 -23.61
N GLY A 73 -8.39 -28.83 -23.16
CA GLY A 73 -7.47 -27.83 -23.69
C GLY A 73 -7.87 -26.37 -23.37
N GLU A 74 -8.88 -26.16 -22.52
CA GLU A 74 -9.37 -24.84 -22.12
C GLU A 74 -8.33 -24.10 -21.26
N LEU A 75 -7.62 -24.81 -20.36
CA LEU A 75 -6.62 -24.21 -19.47
C LEU A 75 -5.53 -23.43 -20.24
N TYR A 76 -5.09 -23.97 -21.39
CA TYR A 76 -4.09 -23.35 -22.27
C TYR A 76 -4.61 -22.21 -23.16
N GLN A 77 -5.91 -21.90 -23.10
CA GLN A 77 -6.57 -20.78 -23.80
C GLN A 77 -6.91 -19.63 -22.84
N LEU A 78 -7.03 -19.96 -21.55
CA LEU A 78 -7.37 -19.03 -20.47
C LEU A 78 -6.12 -18.31 -19.94
N ASP A 79 -4.96 -18.97 -19.94
CA ASP A 79 -3.70 -18.43 -19.44
C ASP A 79 -2.66 -18.27 -20.58
N ASN A 80 -2.25 -17.02 -20.79
CA ASN A 80 -1.16 -16.61 -21.68
C ASN A 80 0.08 -16.10 -20.92
N GLY A 81 0.07 -16.14 -19.58
CA GLY A 81 1.11 -15.63 -18.69
C GLY A 81 1.07 -14.12 -18.47
N ASP A 82 0.01 -13.43 -18.88
CA ASP A 82 -0.14 -11.98 -18.67
C ASP A 82 -0.26 -11.69 -17.16
N PRO A 83 0.58 -10.81 -16.59
CA PRO A 83 0.52 -10.52 -15.17
C PRO A 83 -0.63 -9.60 -14.76
N TRP A 84 -1.26 -8.89 -15.71
CA TRP A 84 -2.47 -8.10 -15.47
C TRP A 84 -3.73 -8.77 -16.04
N GLY A 85 -3.53 -9.87 -16.80
CA GLY A 85 -4.59 -10.70 -17.37
C GLY A 85 -5.32 -11.58 -16.37
N GLY A 86 -6.18 -10.97 -15.55
CA GLY A 86 -7.40 -11.54 -14.96
C GLY A 86 -7.28 -12.87 -14.21
N VAL A 87 -7.10 -12.80 -12.88
CA VAL A 87 -7.37 -13.92 -11.95
C VAL A 87 -8.88 -14.24 -11.79
N ASP A 88 -9.77 -13.50 -12.48
CA ASP A 88 -11.25 -13.57 -12.51
C ASP A 88 -11.85 -14.99 -12.55
N ILE A 89 -11.09 -15.97 -13.02
CA ILE A 89 -11.49 -17.36 -13.21
C ILE A 89 -10.73 -18.36 -12.34
N GLY A 90 -9.69 -17.97 -11.58
CA GLY A 90 -8.87 -18.88 -10.75
C GLY A 90 -8.55 -20.21 -11.44
N TYR A 91 -7.97 -20.16 -12.65
CA TYR A 91 -7.59 -21.33 -13.45
C TYR A 91 -6.43 -20.95 -14.37
N ASP A 92 -5.26 -20.79 -13.76
CA ASP A 92 -3.96 -20.53 -14.37
C ASP A 92 -3.19 -21.85 -14.61
N ILE A 93 -2.07 -21.82 -15.34
CA ILE A 93 -1.27 -23.03 -15.62
C ILE A 93 -0.37 -23.42 -14.43
N ALA A 94 0.03 -22.47 -13.57
CA ALA A 94 1.01 -22.70 -12.50
C ALA A 94 0.38 -23.36 -11.26
N GLY A 95 -0.68 -22.80 -10.70
CA GLY A 95 -1.53 -23.41 -9.66
C GLY A 95 -2.18 -24.71 -10.14
N GLY A 96 -2.50 -24.81 -11.44
CA GLY A 96 -2.88 -26.09 -12.05
C GLY A 96 -1.79 -27.15 -11.97
N ALA A 97 -0.51 -26.76 -12.15
CA ALA A 97 0.62 -27.64 -12.00
C ALA A 97 0.87 -28.02 -10.52
N GLU A 98 0.78 -27.06 -9.61
CA GLU A 98 0.93 -27.23 -8.15
C GLU A 98 -0.10 -28.23 -7.60
N VAL A 99 -1.39 -28.02 -7.90
CA VAL A 99 -2.50 -28.88 -7.45
C VAL A 99 -2.31 -30.32 -7.96
N PHE A 100 -1.83 -30.50 -9.20
CA PHE A 100 -1.49 -31.83 -9.70
C PHE A 100 -0.25 -32.44 -9.03
N ALA A 101 0.77 -31.64 -8.73
CA ALA A 101 1.97 -32.12 -8.03
C ALA A 101 1.62 -32.60 -6.61
N PHE A 102 0.81 -31.83 -5.89
CA PHE A 102 0.29 -32.21 -4.57
C PHE A 102 -0.54 -33.50 -4.63
N MET A 103 -1.44 -33.63 -5.61
CA MET A 103 -2.19 -34.87 -5.82
C MET A 103 -1.31 -36.06 -6.22
N SER A 104 -0.18 -35.83 -6.89
CA SER A 104 0.82 -36.86 -7.18
C SER A 104 1.54 -37.39 -5.93
N LEU A 105 1.45 -36.67 -4.80
CA LEU A 105 1.87 -37.14 -3.49
C LEU A 105 0.73 -37.87 -2.74
N ILE A 106 -0.49 -37.35 -2.75
CA ILE A 106 -1.55 -37.80 -1.80
C ILE A 106 -2.62 -38.74 -2.36
N GLU A 107 -2.86 -38.81 -3.68
CA GLU A 107 -3.98 -39.59 -4.25
C GLU A 107 -3.84 -41.09 -3.90
N PRO A 108 -4.83 -41.74 -3.26
CA PRO A 108 -4.75 -43.14 -2.84
C PRO A 108 -4.63 -44.13 -4.01
N ASP A 109 -5.21 -43.88 -5.18
CA ASP A 109 -5.02 -44.72 -6.36
C ASP A 109 -3.65 -44.46 -7.03
N PRO A 110 -2.73 -45.44 -7.11
CA PRO A 110 -1.43 -45.27 -7.77
C PRO A 110 -1.54 -44.91 -9.26
N ALA A 111 -2.62 -45.29 -9.96
CA ALA A 111 -2.79 -44.98 -11.38
C ALA A 111 -3.20 -43.50 -11.57
N ALA A 112 -4.19 -43.02 -10.84
CA ALA A 112 -4.55 -41.60 -10.82
C ALA A 112 -3.39 -40.72 -10.31
N ARG A 113 -2.64 -41.17 -9.29
CA ARG A 113 -1.44 -40.48 -8.77
C ARG A 113 -0.37 -40.26 -9.85
N ALA A 114 -0.10 -41.29 -10.66
CA ALA A 114 0.86 -41.21 -11.77
C ALA A 114 0.39 -40.29 -12.91
N ASP A 115 -0.91 -40.30 -13.23
CA ASP A 115 -1.52 -39.36 -14.18
C ASP A 115 -1.41 -37.91 -13.67
N TYR A 116 -1.66 -37.64 -12.38
CA TYR A 116 -1.45 -36.32 -11.80
C TYR A 116 0.03 -35.87 -11.87
N GLY A 117 1.00 -36.71 -11.50
CA GLY A 117 2.42 -36.35 -11.58
C GLY A 117 2.89 -36.05 -13.01
N GLN A 118 2.44 -36.85 -13.99
CA GLN A 118 2.72 -36.59 -15.40
C GLN A 118 2.09 -35.27 -15.89
N ARG A 119 0.91 -34.89 -15.38
CA ARG A 119 0.23 -33.63 -15.72
C ARG A 119 0.92 -32.42 -15.10
N ALA A 120 1.33 -32.51 -13.84
CA ALA A 120 2.11 -31.50 -13.13
C ALA A 120 3.37 -31.12 -13.92
N ARG A 121 4.17 -32.14 -14.28
CA ARG A 121 5.34 -31.98 -15.14
C ARG A 121 5.01 -31.37 -16.50
N ASN A 122 3.90 -31.76 -17.13
CA ASN A 122 3.51 -31.21 -18.43
C ASN A 122 3.05 -29.74 -18.38
N LEU A 123 2.40 -29.30 -17.30
CA LEU A 123 2.02 -27.89 -17.11
C LEU A 123 3.24 -27.01 -16.75
N ALA A 124 4.10 -27.46 -15.84
CA ALA A 124 5.36 -26.75 -15.56
C ALA A 124 6.22 -26.60 -16.83
N MET A 125 6.43 -27.69 -17.58
CA MET A 125 7.22 -27.63 -18.81
C MET A 125 6.57 -26.78 -19.92
N TYR A 126 5.24 -26.65 -19.95
CA TYR A 126 4.55 -25.72 -20.87
C TYR A 126 5.00 -24.27 -20.66
N ILE A 127 5.16 -23.84 -19.41
CA ILE A 127 5.67 -22.51 -19.04
C ILE A 127 7.17 -22.43 -19.34
N ILE A 128 7.98 -23.37 -18.82
CA ILE A 128 9.44 -23.36 -18.93
C ILE A 128 9.91 -23.34 -20.39
N ASP A 129 9.32 -24.17 -21.27
CA ASP A 129 9.66 -24.15 -22.70
C ASP A 129 9.26 -22.83 -23.38
N ARG A 130 8.29 -22.06 -22.84
CA ARG A 130 7.92 -20.71 -23.33
C ARG A 130 8.83 -19.61 -22.79
N VAL A 131 9.41 -19.75 -21.60
CA VAL A 131 10.47 -18.84 -21.12
C VAL A 131 11.76 -19.02 -21.94
N LEU A 132 12.07 -20.25 -22.33
CA LEU A 132 13.25 -20.58 -23.14
C LEU A 132 13.03 -20.32 -24.64
N THR A 133 11.81 -20.55 -25.15
CA THR A 133 11.41 -20.33 -26.55
C THR A 133 10.13 -19.48 -26.60
N PRO A 134 10.25 -18.13 -26.61
CA PRO A 134 9.10 -17.23 -26.59
C PRO A 134 8.08 -17.50 -27.69
N ALA A 135 6.80 -17.59 -27.30
CA ALA A 135 5.67 -17.74 -28.21
C ALA A 135 4.94 -16.41 -28.40
N GLN A 136 4.54 -16.09 -29.64
CA GLN A 136 3.82 -14.85 -29.94
C GLN A 136 2.48 -14.79 -29.18
N GLY A 137 2.25 -13.68 -28.47
CA GLY A 137 1.05 -13.46 -27.65
C GLY A 137 1.11 -14.05 -26.24
N MET A 138 2.24 -14.66 -25.84
CA MET A 138 2.42 -15.26 -24.52
C MET A 138 3.49 -14.50 -23.71
N TYR A 139 3.19 -14.18 -22.46
CA TYR A 139 3.94 -13.25 -21.61
C TYR A 139 4.94 -13.92 -20.65
N PHE A 140 4.87 -15.25 -20.46
CA PHE A 140 5.73 -16.03 -19.55
C PHE A 140 7.25 -15.72 -19.62
N HIS A 141 7.73 -15.24 -20.77
CA HIS A 141 9.13 -14.96 -21.05
C HIS A 141 9.61 -13.56 -20.61
N TYR A 142 8.71 -12.64 -20.27
CA TYR A 142 9.08 -11.30 -19.80
C TYR A 142 9.44 -11.30 -18.31
N PRO A 143 10.34 -10.40 -17.83
CA PRO A 143 10.74 -10.35 -16.42
C PRO A 143 9.57 -10.21 -15.43
N ILE A 144 8.60 -9.37 -15.78
CA ILE A 144 7.34 -9.14 -15.08
C ILE A 144 6.58 -10.42 -14.71
N PHE A 145 6.69 -11.52 -15.47
CA PHE A 145 6.05 -12.78 -15.09
C PHE A 145 6.59 -13.34 -13.76
N ALA A 146 7.85 -13.01 -13.41
CA ALA A 146 8.52 -13.46 -12.20
C ALA A 146 8.74 -12.36 -11.15
N THR A 147 8.35 -11.10 -11.41
CA THR A 147 8.58 -9.95 -10.51
C THR A 147 7.37 -9.02 -10.31
N ASP A 148 6.30 -9.21 -11.09
CA ASP A 148 5.03 -8.46 -11.01
C ASP A 148 3.95 -9.38 -10.40
N TYR A 149 2.66 -9.07 -10.52
CA TYR A 149 1.56 -9.77 -9.85
C TYR A 149 1.58 -11.31 -9.93
N ARG A 150 2.06 -11.92 -11.02
CA ARG A 150 2.24 -13.40 -11.14
C ARG A 150 3.35 -13.91 -10.22
N GLY A 151 4.51 -13.26 -10.24
CA GLY A 151 5.60 -13.55 -9.29
C GLY A 151 5.21 -13.26 -7.84
N ASN A 152 4.29 -12.33 -7.62
CA ASN A 152 3.74 -12.02 -6.30
C ASN A 152 2.77 -13.11 -5.81
N PHE A 153 1.68 -13.36 -6.54
CA PHE A 153 0.57 -14.19 -6.06
C PHE A 153 0.65 -15.68 -6.41
N GLU A 154 1.46 -16.09 -7.39
CA GLU A 154 1.56 -17.47 -7.90
C GLU A 154 3.03 -18.00 -7.99
N GLY A 155 4.02 -17.18 -7.60
CA GLY A 155 5.45 -17.45 -7.79
C GLY A 155 5.99 -18.70 -7.08
N GLU A 156 5.28 -19.20 -6.07
CA GLU A 156 5.57 -20.46 -5.39
C GLU A 156 5.34 -21.70 -6.26
N ALA A 157 4.39 -21.64 -7.20
CA ALA A 157 3.73 -22.83 -7.73
C ALA A 157 4.65 -23.72 -8.59
N ILE A 158 5.57 -23.13 -9.36
CA ILE A 158 6.50 -23.89 -10.22
C ILE A 158 7.65 -24.54 -9.42
N PRO A 159 8.32 -23.86 -8.48
CA PRO A 159 9.22 -24.50 -7.52
C PRO A 159 8.59 -25.66 -6.73
N LEU A 160 7.38 -25.47 -6.19
CA LEU A 160 6.65 -26.52 -5.48
C LEU A 160 6.25 -27.68 -6.40
N THR A 161 5.85 -27.38 -7.64
CA THR A 161 5.58 -28.41 -8.65
C THR A 161 6.80 -29.29 -8.92
N LEU A 162 8.00 -28.70 -9.04
CA LEU A 162 9.24 -29.47 -9.22
C LEU A 162 9.52 -30.33 -7.98
N ASP A 163 9.48 -29.76 -6.78
CA ASP A 163 9.77 -30.50 -5.55
C ASP A 163 8.81 -31.67 -5.29
N TRP A 164 7.50 -31.47 -5.51
CA TRP A 164 6.47 -32.46 -5.21
C TRP A 164 6.32 -33.54 -6.30
N ALA A 165 6.68 -33.24 -7.56
CA ALA A 165 6.62 -34.19 -8.67
C ALA A 165 8.02 -34.54 -9.23
N TYR A 166 9.08 -34.46 -8.41
CA TYR A 166 10.49 -34.51 -8.85
C TYR A 166 10.86 -35.70 -9.76
N ASP A 167 10.35 -36.90 -9.44
CA ASP A 167 10.60 -38.14 -10.20
C ASP A 167 9.95 -38.16 -11.59
N TYR A 168 9.00 -37.28 -11.88
CA TYR A 168 8.36 -37.15 -13.20
C TYR A 168 9.14 -36.24 -14.16
N PHE A 169 10.13 -35.48 -13.65
CA PHE A 169 11.00 -34.63 -14.45
C PHE A 169 12.27 -35.38 -14.87
N SER A 170 12.52 -35.44 -16.17
CA SER A 170 13.79 -35.96 -16.70
C SER A 170 14.94 -34.99 -16.39
N THR A 171 16.20 -35.46 -16.43
CA THR A 171 17.37 -34.58 -16.28
C THR A 171 17.39 -33.44 -17.32
N GLU A 172 16.88 -33.63 -18.54
CA GLU A 172 16.72 -32.53 -19.51
C GLU A 172 15.69 -31.48 -19.02
N ASP A 173 14.56 -31.93 -18.47
CA ASP A 173 13.55 -31.04 -17.90
C ASP A 173 14.12 -30.26 -16.70
N LYS A 174 14.82 -30.94 -15.79
CA LYS A 174 15.47 -30.33 -14.62
C LYS A 174 16.54 -29.31 -15.02
N HIS A 175 17.35 -29.62 -16.04
CA HIS A 175 18.33 -28.68 -16.61
C HIS A 175 17.65 -27.43 -17.22
N LYS A 176 16.55 -27.60 -17.96
CA LYS A 176 15.74 -26.47 -18.49
C LYS A 176 15.16 -25.62 -17.36
N ILE A 177 14.57 -26.25 -16.34
CA ILE A 177 14.00 -25.57 -15.17
C ILE A 177 15.08 -24.81 -14.42
N ALA A 178 16.24 -25.45 -14.15
CA ALA A 178 17.36 -24.83 -13.47
C ALA A 178 17.80 -23.53 -14.15
N LYS A 179 17.86 -23.54 -15.49
CA LYS A 179 18.23 -22.37 -16.28
C LYS A 179 17.20 -21.24 -16.18
N VAL A 180 15.91 -21.57 -16.18
CA VAL A 180 14.83 -20.58 -15.99
C VAL A 180 14.82 -20.05 -14.55
N PHE A 181 15.01 -20.90 -13.55
CA PHE A 181 15.08 -20.48 -12.15
C PHE A 181 16.26 -19.53 -11.90
N MET A 182 17.44 -19.80 -12.48
CA MET A 182 18.59 -18.90 -12.38
C MET A 182 18.28 -17.52 -13.01
N ARG A 183 17.62 -17.49 -14.16
CA ARG A 183 17.14 -16.26 -14.81
C ARG A 183 16.13 -15.49 -13.95
N TRP A 184 15.12 -16.19 -13.41
CA TRP A 184 14.07 -15.59 -12.60
C TRP A 184 14.60 -15.05 -11.26
N ILE A 185 15.47 -15.80 -10.57
CA ILE A 185 16.28 -15.30 -9.44
C ILE A 185 17.02 -14.02 -9.86
N GLY A 186 17.65 -14.03 -11.03
CA GLY A 186 18.34 -12.88 -11.61
C GLY A 186 17.46 -11.66 -11.92
N TYR A 187 16.15 -11.84 -12.10
CA TYR A 187 15.18 -10.75 -12.19
C TYR A 187 14.73 -10.27 -10.80
N ASN A 188 14.41 -11.19 -9.89
CA ASN A 188 13.97 -10.91 -8.52
C ASN A 188 15.04 -10.12 -7.73
N LEU A 189 16.32 -10.40 -7.97
CA LEU A 189 17.47 -9.71 -7.33
C LEU A 189 17.71 -8.26 -7.75
N THR A 190 17.09 -7.82 -8.86
CA THR A 190 17.16 -6.43 -9.33
C THR A 190 15.80 -5.96 -9.84
N ALA A 191 14.73 -6.37 -9.16
CA ALA A 191 13.39 -5.89 -9.42
C ALA A 191 13.24 -4.44 -8.95
N THR A 192 12.31 -3.71 -9.54
CA THR A 192 11.96 -2.34 -9.16
C THR A 192 10.45 -2.15 -9.29
N THR A 193 9.66 -3.14 -8.86
CA THR A 193 8.22 -3.22 -9.07
C THR A 193 7.49 -2.19 -8.20
N SER A 194 7.84 -2.10 -6.91
CA SER A 194 7.46 -0.98 -6.02
C SER A 194 8.60 0.04 -5.83
N GLY A 195 9.80 -0.25 -6.35
CA GLY A 195 10.91 0.68 -6.60
C GLY A 195 12.08 0.57 -5.62
N GLN A 196 11.90 -0.06 -4.46
CA GLN A 196 12.96 -0.37 -3.48
C GLN A 196 12.86 -1.83 -2.97
N ASP A 197 12.24 -2.70 -3.76
CA ASP A 197 11.81 -4.09 -3.50
C ASP A 197 12.93 -5.14 -3.54
N HIS A 198 14.17 -4.75 -3.19
CA HIS A 198 15.30 -5.68 -3.01
C HIS A 198 16.38 -5.10 -2.08
N PRO A 199 17.22 -5.93 -1.42
CA PRO A 199 18.38 -5.45 -0.66
C PRO A 199 19.47 -4.80 -1.54
N GLU A 200 20.20 -3.82 -0.99
CA GLU A 200 21.40 -3.22 -1.59
C GLU A 200 22.53 -3.02 -0.57
N PRO A 201 23.80 -3.21 -0.97
CA PRO A 201 24.26 -3.54 -2.33
C PRO A 201 23.96 -4.98 -2.75
N VAL A 202 23.54 -5.17 -4.01
CA VAL A 202 23.08 -6.47 -4.53
C VAL A 202 24.18 -7.54 -4.39
N GLY A 203 23.82 -8.67 -3.75
CA GLY A 203 24.72 -9.81 -3.52
C GLY A 203 25.53 -9.77 -2.21
N VAL A 204 25.54 -8.64 -1.49
CA VAL A 204 26.07 -8.54 -0.11
C VAL A 204 25.18 -9.31 0.87
N VAL A 205 25.77 -9.90 1.91
CA VAL A 205 25.08 -10.72 2.91
C VAL A 205 25.68 -10.51 4.31
N ASN A 206 24.85 -10.56 5.35
CA ASN A 206 25.20 -10.46 6.77
C ASN A 206 26.04 -9.22 7.15
N ASP A 207 25.81 -8.10 6.46
CA ASP A 207 26.51 -6.83 6.67
C ASP A 207 25.50 -5.70 6.96
N PRO A 208 25.62 -4.94 8.06
CA PRO A 208 24.75 -3.81 8.39
C PRO A 208 24.70 -2.68 7.35
N VAL A 209 25.53 -2.68 6.31
CA VAL A 209 25.36 -1.81 5.13
C VAL A 209 23.96 -1.94 4.52
N LEU A 210 23.37 -3.14 4.55
CA LEU A 210 22.02 -3.43 4.08
C LEU A 210 20.93 -2.65 4.83
N PHE A 211 21.24 -2.11 6.01
CA PHE A 211 20.32 -1.38 6.89
C PHE A 211 20.46 0.16 6.79
N GLN A 212 21.36 0.68 5.93
CA GLN A 212 21.68 2.11 5.87
C GLN A 212 20.65 2.95 5.12
N ASN A 213 19.82 2.33 4.26
CA ASN A 213 18.72 3.01 3.59
C ASN A 213 17.40 2.67 4.29
N LYS A 214 16.87 3.62 5.07
CA LYS A 214 15.61 3.47 5.83
C LYS A 214 14.42 3.12 4.93
N GLY A 215 14.33 3.71 3.74
CA GLY A 215 13.25 3.44 2.78
C GLY A 215 13.29 1.98 2.35
N ARG A 216 14.42 1.55 1.79
CA ARG A 216 14.65 0.18 1.32
C ARG A 216 14.48 -0.86 2.43
N LEU A 217 14.88 -0.54 3.67
CA LEU A 217 14.65 -1.39 4.84
C LEU A 217 13.16 -1.50 5.19
N ARG A 218 12.37 -0.42 5.07
CA ARG A 218 10.89 -0.50 5.21
C ARG A 218 10.26 -1.28 4.06
N THR A 219 10.70 -1.07 2.82
CA THR A 219 10.24 -1.80 1.63
C THR A 219 10.64 -3.28 1.67
N ALA A 220 11.55 -3.73 2.53
CA ALA A 220 11.72 -5.17 2.81
C ALA A 220 10.44 -5.85 3.32
N LEU A 221 9.49 -5.07 3.85
CA LEU A 221 8.19 -5.54 4.35
C LEU A 221 7.03 -5.39 3.34
N ASN A 222 7.31 -4.92 2.12
CA ASN A 222 6.32 -4.77 1.04
C ASN A 222 5.98 -6.13 0.39
N ASN A 223 4.75 -6.28 -0.11
CA ASN A 223 4.24 -7.47 -0.80
C ASN A 223 5.21 -8.01 -1.89
N PHE A 224 5.64 -7.18 -2.83
CA PHE A 224 6.57 -7.56 -3.90
C PHE A 224 7.95 -7.92 -3.36
N SER A 225 8.50 -7.16 -2.42
CA SER A 225 9.81 -7.45 -1.81
C SER A 225 9.82 -8.79 -1.06
N ALA A 226 8.75 -9.07 -0.30
CA ALA A 226 8.57 -10.32 0.41
C ALA A 226 8.34 -11.51 -0.54
N SER A 227 7.60 -11.32 -1.64
CA SER A 227 7.43 -12.36 -2.65
C SER A 227 8.70 -12.61 -3.47
N HIS A 228 9.51 -11.59 -3.77
CA HIS A 228 10.84 -11.76 -4.38
C HIS A 228 11.76 -12.63 -3.51
N MET A 229 11.82 -12.37 -2.19
CA MET A 229 12.53 -13.23 -1.23
C MET A 229 12.03 -14.69 -1.28
N ARG A 230 10.71 -14.88 -1.22
CA ARG A 230 10.03 -16.18 -1.25
C ARG A 230 10.31 -16.96 -2.53
N ASN A 231 10.25 -16.29 -3.67
CA ASN A 231 10.54 -16.83 -4.99
C ASN A 231 12.00 -17.30 -5.09
N ILE A 232 12.97 -16.44 -4.69
CA ILE A 232 14.40 -16.79 -4.68
C ILE A 232 14.65 -18.00 -3.78
N THR A 233 14.05 -18.03 -2.58
CA THR A 233 14.20 -19.11 -1.61
C THR A 233 13.73 -20.45 -2.17
N LEU A 234 12.50 -20.52 -2.69
CA LEU A 234 11.93 -21.75 -3.24
C LEU A 234 12.71 -22.24 -4.47
N MET A 235 13.07 -21.34 -5.40
CA MET A 235 13.87 -21.70 -6.59
C MET A 235 15.26 -22.24 -6.24
N ALA A 236 15.90 -21.72 -5.19
CA ALA A 236 17.23 -22.14 -4.75
C ALA A 236 17.24 -23.51 -4.01
N LEU A 237 16.09 -23.93 -3.45
CA LEU A 237 15.95 -25.18 -2.68
C LEU A 237 15.38 -26.35 -3.53
N ALA A 238 14.77 -26.08 -4.67
CA ALA A 238 13.98 -27.04 -5.45
C ALA A 238 14.77 -28.15 -6.20
N LEU A 239 16.10 -28.06 -6.32
CA LEU A 239 16.92 -29.06 -7.04
C LEU A 239 17.92 -29.78 -6.14
N ASP A 240 18.05 -31.10 -6.32
CA ASP A 240 19.17 -31.88 -5.80
C ASP A 240 20.48 -31.49 -6.52
N PRO A 241 21.63 -31.54 -5.82
CA PRO A 241 22.94 -31.14 -6.36
C PRO A 241 23.43 -32.03 -7.52
N ALA A 242 22.74 -33.14 -7.83
CA ALA A 242 23.06 -34.03 -8.93
C ALA A 242 22.39 -33.64 -10.26
N ASP A 243 21.35 -32.80 -10.23
CA ASP A 243 20.58 -32.32 -11.40
C ASP A 243 20.77 -30.80 -11.64
N GLU A 244 21.71 -30.15 -10.94
CA GLU A 244 22.10 -28.76 -11.20
C GLU A 244 23.00 -28.63 -12.44
N LEU A 245 22.84 -27.53 -13.18
CA LEU A 245 23.72 -27.18 -14.29
C LEU A 245 25.11 -26.75 -13.80
N SER A 246 26.13 -26.92 -14.65
CA SER A 246 27.43 -26.33 -14.36
C SER A 246 27.39 -24.79 -14.48
N PRO A 247 28.30 -24.05 -13.80
CA PRO A 247 28.29 -22.58 -13.82
C PRO A 247 28.40 -21.97 -15.24
N ALA A 248 29.09 -22.68 -16.13
CA ALA A 248 29.24 -22.31 -17.53
C ALA A 248 27.95 -22.48 -18.38
N GLU A 249 27.03 -23.35 -17.96
CA GLU A 249 25.77 -23.60 -18.68
C GLU A 249 24.66 -22.61 -18.30
N TYR A 250 24.68 -22.08 -17.08
CA TYR A 250 23.88 -20.91 -16.72
C TYR A 250 24.32 -19.68 -17.53
N GLY A 251 25.62 -19.37 -17.54
CA GLY A 251 26.19 -18.27 -18.32
C GLY A 251 25.52 -16.92 -17.98
N ALA A 252 24.98 -16.24 -19.00
CA ALA A 252 24.35 -14.92 -18.84
C ALA A 252 23.03 -14.92 -18.03
N ASP A 253 22.41 -16.08 -17.80
CA ASP A 253 21.24 -16.18 -16.92
C ASP A 253 21.64 -16.01 -15.43
N ASN A 254 22.90 -16.26 -15.07
CA ASN A 254 23.43 -16.05 -13.72
C ASN A 254 23.76 -14.56 -13.48
N LYS A 255 22.76 -13.80 -13.03
CA LYS A 255 22.84 -12.34 -12.84
C LYS A 255 24.02 -11.92 -11.96
N LEU A 256 24.26 -12.57 -10.82
CA LEU A 256 25.33 -12.16 -9.89
C LEU A 256 26.73 -12.38 -10.51
N ALA A 257 26.92 -13.44 -11.28
CA ALA A 257 28.14 -13.62 -12.07
C ALA A 257 28.33 -12.50 -13.12
N THR A 258 27.25 -12.02 -13.77
CA THR A 258 27.35 -10.88 -14.70
C THR A 258 27.68 -9.54 -14.01
N LEU A 259 27.45 -9.44 -12.70
CA LEU A 259 27.83 -8.30 -11.85
C LEU A 259 29.20 -8.48 -11.18
N GLY A 260 29.92 -9.57 -11.46
CA GLY A 260 31.23 -9.88 -10.85
C GLY A 260 31.17 -10.37 -9.40
N VAL A 261 29.98 -10.69 -8.88
CA VAL A 261 29.79 -11.16 -7.50
C VAL A 261 30.05 -12.67 -7.42
N ALA A 262 31.07 -13.07 -6.65
CA ALA A 262 31.61 -14.42 -6.67
C ALA A 262 30.88 -15.44 -5.76
N GLY A 263 31.06 -16.73 -6.07
CA GLY A 263 30.55 -17.85 -5.27
C GLY A 263 29.04 -18.03 -5.33
N TYR A 264 28.40 -17.53 -6.39
CA TYR A 264 27.01 -17.81 -6.75
C TYR A 264 27.02 -18.66 -8.02
N ASP A 265 27.66 -19.83 -7.93
CA ASP A 265 27.99 -20.68 -9.08
C ASP A 265 26.83 -21.63 -9.44
N THR A 266 25.98 -21.93 -8.45
CA THR A 266 24.84 -22.86 -8.50
C THR A 266 23.55 -22.23 -7.97
N LEU A 267 22.40 -22.91 -8.10
CA LEU A 267 21.13 -22.41 -7.55
C LEU A 267 21.14 -22.39 -6.02
N ARG A 268 21.63 -23.45 -5.37
CA ARG A 268 21.75 -23.53 -3.90
C ARG A 268 22.60 -22.41 -3.28
N ASP A 269 23.54 -21.83 -4.01
CA ASP A 269 24.34 -20.70 -3.50
C ASP A 269 23.48 -19.46 -3.19
N TYR A 270 22.31 -19.31 -3.83
CA TYR A 270 21.39 -18.20 -3.59
C TYR A 270 20.66 -18.30 -2.25
N ILE A 271 20.65 -19.47 -1.58
CA ILE A 271 20.12 -19.62 -0.22
C ILE A 271 20.85 -18.68 0.75
N LYS A 272 22.17 -18.49 0.59
CA LYS A 272 22.94 -17.57 1.45
C LYS A 272 22.53 -16.09 1.25
N ASN A 273 21.94 -15.74 0.10
CA ASN A 273 21.39 -14.42 -0.16
C ASN A 273 19.96 -14.30 0.36
N ALA A 274 19.13 -15.34 0.19
CA ALA A 274 17.81 -15.41 0.81
C ALA A 274 17.89 -15.23 2.34
N THR A 275 18.74 -15.99 3.04
CA THR A 275 18.88 -15.85 4.50
C THR A 275 19.70 -14.63 4.89
N GLY A 276 20.83 -14.39 4.23
CA GLY A 276 21.82 -13.37 4.63
C GLY A 276 21.60 -11.97 4.08
N ALA A 277 20.75 -11.77 3.07
CA ALA A 277 20.38 -10.43 2.59
C ALA A 277 18.91 -10.16 2.84
N TRP A 278 18.01 -10.92 2.21
CA TRP A 278 16.57 -10.65 2.23
C TRP A 278 15.98 -10.84 3.63
N LEU A 279 16.06 -12.05 4.18
CA LEU A 279 15.49 -12.36 5.48
C LEU A 279 16.20 -11.59 6.61
N TYR A 280 17.50 -11.28 6.44
CA TYR A 280 18.26 -10.39 7.31
C TYR A 280 17.72 -8.95 7.32
N THR A 281 17.33 -8.40 6.16
CA THR A 281 16.62 -7.10 6.10
C THR A 281 15.19 -7.17 6.63
N VAL A 282 14.46 -8.28 6.41
CA VAL A 282 13.11 -8.47 6.95
C VAL A 282 13.12 -8.52 8.48
N ASP A 283 14.02 -9.29 9.09
CA ASP A 283 14.13 -9.44 10.55
C ASP A 283 14.45 -8.12 11.25
N GLU A 284 15.43 -7.37 10.72
CA GLU A 284 15.77 -6.03 11.23
C GLU A 284 14.62 -5.02 11.00
N ALA A 285 13.91 -5.10 9.86
CA ALA A 285 12.78 -4.22 9.57
C ALA A 285 11.57 -4.50 10.46
N LEU A 286 11.23 -5.78 10.71
CA LEU A 286 10.19 -6.17 11.66
C LEU A 286 10.53 -5.63 13.06
N THR A 287 11.78 -5.83 13.49
CA THR A 287 12.29 -5.37 14.78
C THR A 287 12.22 -3.84 14.95
N ARG A 288 12.55 -3.07 13.90
CA ARG A 288 12.54 -1.60 13.95
C ARG A 288 11.18 -0.95 13.70
N TYR A 289 10.32 -1.56 12.87
CA TYR A 289 9.17 -0.89 12.26
C TYR A 289 7.83 -1.64 12.31
N ALA A 290 7.76 -2.88 12.81
CA ALA A 290 6.53 -3.68 12.87
C ALA A 290 6.19 -4.28 14.26
N GLY A 291 7.05 -4.10 15.27
CA GLY A 291 6.89 -4.69 16.60
C GLY A 291 5.51 -4.45 17.25
N GLY A 292 4.99 -5.48 17.92
CA GLY A 292 3.59 -5.60 18.35
C GLY A 292 2.70 -6.34 17.35
N GLY A 293 3.27 -7.18 16.48
CA GLY A 293 2.53 -8.06 15.56
C GLY A 293 1.60 -7.39 14.52
N VAL A 294 1.59 -6.05 14.38
CA VAL A 294 0.73 -5.34 13.44
C VAL A 294 1.43 -5.22 12.08
N PRO A 295 0.88 -5.80 11.00
CA PRO A 295 1.42 -5.69 9.64
C PRO A 295 1.55 -4.25 9.15
N VAL A 296 2.51 -4.01 8.25
CA VAL A 296 2.85 -2.62 7.87
C VAL A 296 2.00 -2.05 6.74
N GLU A 297 1.66 -2.84 5.73
CA GLU A 297 1.05 -2.32 4.50
C GLU A 297 -0.44 -1.97 4.66
N GLY A 298 -1.16 -2.74 5.46
CA GLY A 298 -2.60 -2.59 5.64
C GLY A 298 -3.24 -3.86 6.17
N PHE A 299 -4.51 -3.79 6.53
CA PHE A 299 -5.24 -4.96 7.04
C PHE A 299 -5.35 -6.06 5.98
N GLU A 300 -5.78 -5.74 4.75
CA GLU A 300 -5.97 -6.75 3.69
C GLU A 300 -4.62 -7.35 3.26
N TYR A 301 -3.64 -6.49 2.95
CA TYR A 301 -2.34 -6.86 2.38
C TYR A 301 -1.44 -7.71 3.27
N ASN A 302 -1.74 -7.84 4.56
CA ASN A 302 -1.16 -8.85 5.44
C ASN A 302 -1.29 -10.29 4.86
N SER A 303 -2.32 -10.59 4.05
CA SER A 303 -2.43 -11.88 3.35
C SER A 303 -1.49 -12.05 2.15
N ALA A 304 -0.63 -11.06 1.87
CA ALA A 304 0.46 -11.10 0.90
C ALA A 304 1.82 -10.82 1.57
N SER A 305 2.08 -9.60 2.04
CA SER A 305 3.41 -9.18 2.52
C SER A 305 3.95 -10.08 3.64
N THR A 306 3.19 -10.23 4.73
CA THR A 306 3.57 -11.10 5.85
C THR A 306 3.42 -12.59 5.49
N ALA A 307 2.49 -12.93 4.60
CA ALA A 307 2.33 -14.30 4.09
C ALA A 307 3.60 -14.83 3.39
N HIS A 308 4.18 -14.07 2.46
CA HIS A 308 5.37 -14.50 1.73
C HIS A 308 6.62 -14.65 2.63
N MET A 309 6.67 -13.92 3.74
CA MET A 309 7.67 -14.15 4.80
C MET A 309 7.44 -15.50 5.50
N ALA A 310 6.20 -15.80 5.92
CA ALA A 310 5.86 -17.09 6.55
C ALA A 310 6.09 -18.29 5.60
N GLU A 311 5.75 -18.14 4.32
CA GLU A 311 6.07 -19.08 3.24
C GLU A 311 7.58 -19.35 3.12
N THR A 312 8.41 -18.33 3.34
CA THR A 312 9.89 -18.42 3.34
C THR A 312 10.40 -19.19 4.56
N TYR A 313 9.92 -18.86 5.77
CA TYR A 313 10.27 -19.60 6.99
C TYR A 313 9.90 -21.08 6.92
N LEU A 314 8.72 -21.39 6.39
CA LEU A 314 8.30 -22.77 6.19
C LEU A 314 9.21 -23.51 5.19
N ALA A 315 9.57 -22.89 4.07
CA ALA A 315 10.46 -23.49 3.08
C ALA A 315 11.86 -23.80 3.64
N LEU A 316 12.44 -22.89 4.43
CA LEU A 316 13.72 -23.11 5.10
C LEU A 316 13.64 -24.27 6.10
N HIS A 317 12.58 -24.31 6.93
CA HIS A 317 12.37 -25.37 7.92
C HIS A 317 12.21 -26.76 7.29
N THR A 318 11.33 -26.92 6.29
CA THR A 318 11.11 -28.23 5.67
C THR A 318 12.30 -28.74 4.86
N ALA A 319 13.13 -27.83 4.35
CA ALA A 319 14.35 -28.18 3.62
C ALA A 319 15.59 -28.37 4.51
N GLY A 320 15.53 -28.07 5.81
CA GLY A 320 16.67 -28.20 6.73
C GLY A 320 17.72 -27.09 6.58
N TYR A 321 17.26 -25.84 6.40
CA TYR A 321 18.05 -24.62 6.28
C TYR A 321 17.72 -23.58 7.37
N ASP A 322 17.07 -24.02 8.45
CA ASP A 322 16.64 -23.20 9.59
C ASP A 322 17.59 -23.28 10.81
N ASP A 323 18.83 -23.76 10.64
CA ASP A 323 19.85 -23.72 11.71
C ASP A 323 20.41 -22.28 11.87
N PRO A 324 20.11 -21.57 12.98
CA PRO A 324 20.55 -20.20 13.17
C PRO A 324 22.05 -20.07 13.44
N ALA A 325 22.74 -21.17 13.80
CA ALA A 325 24.19 -21.19 13.95
C ALA A 325 24.93 -21.28 12.61
N VAL A 326 24.23 -21.65 11.52
CA VAL A 326 24.78 -21.74 10.16
C VAL A 326 24.30 -20.57 9.29
N TYR A 327 23.02 -20.23 9.36
CA TYR A 327 22.38 -19.28 8.43
C TYR A 327 22.02 -17.91 9.03
N GLY A 328 22.26 -17.72 10.34
CA GLY A 328 21.96 -16.49 11.09
C GLY A 328 20.65 -16.58 11.87
N ALA A 329 20.50 -15.78 12.93
CA ALA A 329 19.35 -15.84 13.83
C ALA A 329 18.00 -15.63 13.11
N GLN A 330 18.00 -14.86 12.03
CA GLN A 330 16.84 -14.50 11.22
C GLN A 330 16.12 -15.67 10.53
N VAL A 331 16.67 -16.90 10.52
CA VAL A 331 16.00 -18.06 9.88
C VAL A 331 14.97 -18.75 10.77
N VAL A 332 14.86 -18.36 12.04
CA VAL A 332 13.92 -18.94 13.01
C VAL A 332 12.93 -17.85 13.46
N PRO A 333 11.62 -17.95 13.15
CA PRO A 333 10.68 -16.85 13.36
C PRO A 333 10.48 -16.52 14.84
N SER A 334 10.61 -17.50 15.75
CA SER A 334 10.51 -17.28 17.20
C SER A 334 11.71 -16.54 17.82
N ASN A 335 12.73 -16.18 17.04
CA ASN A 335 13.75 -15.22 17.48
C ASN A 335 13.27 -13.76 17.39
N ASN A 336 12.17 -13.49 16.65
CA ASN A 336 11.59 -12.17 16.49
C ASN A 336 10.16 -12.13 17.08
N PRO A 337 9.86 -11.25 18.06
CA PRO A 337 8.58 -11.28 18.80
C PRO A 337 7.35 -11.07 17.91
N PHE A 338 7.50 -10.38 16.78
CA PHE A 338 6.43 -10.12 15.82
C PHE A 338 5.63 -11.38 15.45
N TRP A 339 6.30 -12.53 15.30
CA TRP A 339 5.65 -13.79 14.89
C TRP A 339 4.78 -14.42 15.96
N ASP A 340 5.07 -14.22 17.24
CA ASP A 340 4.21 -14.65 18.35
C ASP A 340 3.09 -13.63 18.61
N GLU A 341 3.31 -12.34 18.29
CA GLU A 341 2.35 -11.25 18.44
C GLU A 341 1.28 -11.18 17.33
N VAL A 342 1.55 -11.70 16.13
CA VAL A 342 0.67 -11.54 14.95
C VAL A 342 -0.75 -12.11 15.14
N THR A 343 -0.92 -13.20 15.90
CA THR A 343 -2.27 -13.73 16.17
C THR A 343 -3.03 -12.92 17.24
N PRO A 344 -2.44 -12.51 18.39
CA PRO A 344 -3.00 -11.47 19.24
C PRO A 344 -3.41 -10.20 18.47
N ALA A 345 -2.51 -9.63 17.66
CA ALA A 345 -2.77 -8.41 16.90
C ALA A 345 -3.99 -8.56 15.98
N PHE A 346 -4.10 -9.68 15.24
CA PHE A 346 -5.28 -9.99 14.42
C PHE A 346 -6.58 -9.98 15.24
N PHE A 347 -6.60 -10.61 16.43
CA PHE A 347 -7.79 -10.61 17.31
C PHE A 347 -8.18 -9.22 17.80
N HIS A 348 -7.20 -8.34 18.06
CA HIS A 348 -7.44 -6.96 18.43
C HIS A 348 -7.98 -6.11 17.28
N LEU A 349 -7.60 -6.41 16.02
CA LEU A 349 -7.97 -5.66 14.82
C LEU A 349 -9.31 -6.08 14.16
N ILE A 350 -10.00 -7.12 14.64
CA ILE A 350 -11.32 -7.56 14.14
C ILE A 350 -12.46 -7.32 15.15
N SER A 351 -13.68 -7.12 14.64
CA SER A 351 -14.88 -6.84 15.47
C SER A 351 -15.17 -7.92 16.53
N PRO A 352 -15.67 -7.56 17.74
CA PRO A 352 -16.01 -8.53 18.80
C PRO A 352 -17.03 -9.61 18.43
N LYS A 353 -17.85 -9.37 17.40
CA LYS A 353 -18.71 -10.39 16.76
C LYS A 353 -18.75 -10.19 15.25
N PRO A 354 -19.03 -11.24 14.45
CA PRO A 354 -19.31 -11.11 13.03
C PRO A 354 -20.78 -10.75 12.80
N GLY A 355 -21.08 -10.13 11.64
CA GLY A 355 -22.43 -9.79 11.20
C GLY A 355 -22.64 -10.05 9.71
N VAL A 356 -23.89 -9.96 9.26
CA VAL A 356 -24.21 -10.09 7.82
C VAL A 356 -24.09 -8.73 7.15
N ILE A 357 -23.11 -8.58 6.26
CA ILE A 357 -22.91 -7.36 5.48
C ILE A 357 -23.80 -7.46 4.21
N PRO A 358 -24.68 -6.50 3.90
CA PRO A 358 -25.70 -6.66 2.85
C PRO A 358 -25.15 -7.05 1.47
N ALA A 359 -24.05 -6.42 1.03
CA ALA A 359 -23.37 -6.71 -0.23
C ALA A 359 -22.85 -8.16 -0.34
N PHE A 360 -22.51 -8.75 0.81
CA PHE A 360 -21.93 -10.09 0.93
C PHE A 360 -22.85 -11.06 1.67
N SER A 361 -24.16 -10.77 1.69
CA SER A 361 -25.18 -11.57 2.37
C SER A 361 -25.26 -13.03 1.89
N TRP A 362 -24.69 -13.33 0.72
CA TRP A 362 -24.50 -14.68 0.21
C TRP A 362 -23.36 -15.44 0.91
N ILE A 363 -22.30 -14.78 1.40
CA ILE A 363 -21.20 -15.42 2.15
C ILE A 363 -21.72 -15.91 3.50
N GLY A 364 -22.35 -15.00 4.26
CA GLY A 364 -22.92 -15.25 5.59
C GLY A 364 -22.43 -14.24 6.62
N ASN A 365 -22.02 -14.72 7.79
CA ASN A 365 -21.44 -13.90 8.86
C ASN A 365 -19.99 -13.53 8.53
N LEU A 366 -19.65 -12.25 8.73
CA LEU A 366 -18.34 -11.66 8.42
C LEU A 366 -17.87 -10.79 9.58
N TYR A 367 -16.60 -10.93 9.97
CA TYR A 367 -15.95 -9.98 10.87
C TYR A 367 -15.61 -8.69 10.11
N GLN A 368 -15.67 -7.55 10.80
CA GLN A 368 -15.30 -6.25 10.24
C GLN A 368 -13.97 -5.78 10.85
N PRO A 369 -12.98 -5.38 10.04
CA PRO A 369 -11.71 -4.90 10.54
C PRO A 369 -11.80 -3.45 11.03
N ALA A 370 -10.97 -3.11 12.01
CA ALA A 370 -10.48 -1.75 12.21
C ALA A 370 -9.48 -1.46 11.09
N ASN A 371 -10.00 -1.13 9.92
CA ASN A 371 -9.17 -1.03 8.73
C ASN A 371 -8.13 0.11 8.84
N TYR A 372 -6.96 -0.16 8.28
CA TYR A 372 -5.89 0.78 7.96
C TYR A 372 -5.23 0.27 6.67
N GLY A 373 -4.76 1.18 5.83
CA GLY A 373 -4.30 0.84 4.48
C GLY A 373 -5.43 0.48 3.52
N ASP A 374 -5.08 0.04 2.32
CA ASP A 374 -6.05 -0.35 1.29
C ASP A 374 -6.87 -1.59 1.68
N ILE A 375 -8.14 -1.60 1.27
CA ILE A 375 -9.06 -2.74 1.36
C ILE A 375 -10.11 -2.65 0.25
N GLU A 376 -10.29 -3.72 -0.53
CA GLU A 376 -11.28 -3.80 -1.61
C GLU A 376 -12.67 -4.17 -1.12
N ASN A 377 -12.73 -5.06 -0.12
CA ASN A 377 -13.95 -5.70 0.35
C ASN A 377 -14.07 -5.50 1.86
N TYR A 378 -15.12 -4.84 2.35
CA TYR A 378 -15.17 -4.41 3.75
C TYR A 378 -15.53 -5.53 4.75
N PHE A 379 -14.68 -6.55 4.86
CA PHE A 379 -14.68 -7.60 5.87
C PHE A 379 -13.26 -8.14 6.09
N ALA A 380 -13.04 -8.88 7.17
CA ALA A 380 -11.77 -9.58 7.38
C ALA A 380 -11.64 -10.76 6.41
N ASN A 381 -10.66 -10.67 5.51
CA ASN A 381 -10.35 -11.65 4.46
C ASN A 381 -9.94 -13.03 5.01
N ASP A 382 -9.85 -14.02 4.12
CA ASP A 382 -9.25 -15.32 4.44
C ASP A 382 -7.73 -15.14 4.53
N PHE A 383 -7.14 -15.47 5.68
CA PHE A 383 -5.72 -15.29 5.95
C PHE A 383 -4.92 -16.59 5.83
N MET A 384 -5.47 -17.63 5.19
CA MET A 384 -4.79 -18.91 4.99
C MET A 384 -3.46 -18.77 4.24
N SER A 385 -3.28 -17.73 3.42
CA SER A 385 -1.97 -17.40 2.81
C SER A 385 -0.87 -17.16 3.86
N LEU A 386 -1.21 -16.58 5.01
CA LEU A 386 -0.30 -16.31 6.14
C LEU A 386 -0.36 -17.39 7.21
N PHE A 387 -1.56 -17.69 7.69
CA PHE A 387 -1.78 -18.62 8.80
C PHE A 387 -1.67 -20.10 8.37
N GLY A 388 -1.81 -20.40 7.07
CA GLY A 388 -1.47 -21.68 6.48
C GLY A 388 0.00 -22.07 6.70
N PRO A 389 0.97 -21.35 6.11
CA PRO A 389 2.38 -21.70 6.25
C PRO A 389 2.88 -21.58 7.69
N LEU A 390 2.45 -20.56 8.45
CA LEU A 390 2.82 -20.43 9.86
C LEU A 390 2.24 -21.57 10.72
N GLY A 391 1.02 -22.01 10.43
CA GLY A 391 0.41 -23.18 11.08
C GLY A 391 1.11 -24.50 10.71
N VAL A 392 1.60 -24.65 9.48
CA VAL A 392 2.38 -25.85 9.10
C VAL A 392 3.77 -25.82 9.74
N TYR A 393 4.38 -24.64 9.89
CA TYR A 393 5.61 -24.47 10.67
C TYR A 393 5.40 -24.94 12.11
N ASP A 394 4.37 -24.45 12.81
CA ASP A 394 4.08 -24.84 14.19
C ASP A 394 3.73 -26.34 14.34
N LEU A 395 3.04 -26.91 13.35
CA LEU A 395 2.69 -28.33 13.29
C LEU A 395 3.91 -29.25 13.14
N LEU A 396 4.95 -28.79 12.43
CA LEU A 396 6.17 -29.56 12.17
C LEU A 396 7.24 -29.35 13.26
N HIS A 397 7.45 -28.10 13.67
CA HIS A 397 8.40 -27.73 14.72
C HIS A 397 7.92 -28.19 16.11
N GLY A 398 6.59 -28.22 16.34
CA GLY A 398 5.98 -28.69 17.58
C GLY A 398 6.16 -27.77 18.80
N GLY A 399 6.75 -26.57 18.60
CA GLY A 399 7.10 -25.64 19.67
C GLY A 399 5.96 -24.70 20.11
N ASN A 400 5.01 -24.37 19.23
CA ASN A 400 3.95 -23.39 19.51
C ASN A 400 2.55 -23.93 19.17
N SER A 401 2.07 -24.90 19.95
CA SER A 401 0.71 -25.44 19.79
C SER A 401 -0.39 -24.41 20.05
N ALA A 402 -0.11 -23.38 20.85
CA ALA A 402 -1.06 -22.32 21.16
C ALA A 402 -1.37 -21.44 19.93
N ARG A 403 -0.33 -21.02 19.19
CA ARG A 403 -0.50 -20.30 17.91
C ARG A 403 -1.14 -21.19 16.85
N LEU A 404 -0.79 -22.47 16.76
CA LEU A 404 -1.44 -23.43 15.85
C LEU A 404 -2.95 -23.57 16.11
N ASP A 405 -3.37 -23.70 17.37
CA ASP A 405 -4.80 -23.84 17.69
C ASP A 405 -5.54 -22.50 17.57
N ALA A 406 -4.87 -21.36 17.78
CA ALA A 406 -5.40 -20.02 17.47
C ALA A 406 -5.59 -19.82 15.95
N ILE A 407 -4.61 -20.21 15.13
CA ILE A 407 -4.68 -20.26 13.66
C ILE A 407 -5.87 -21.11 13.20
N ARG A 408 -6.02 -22.32 13.74
CA ARG A 408 -7.16 -23.19 13.45
C ARG A 408 -8.49 -22.59 13.87
N TRP A 409 -8.53 -21.78 14.92
CA TRP A 409 -9.72 -21.03 15.27
C TRP A 409 -10.03 -19.94 14.26
N ILE A 410 -9.04 -19.11 13.90
CA ILE A 410 -9.16 -18.01 12.92
C ILE A 410 -9.67 -18.57 11.58
N GLU A 411 -8.99 -19.55 11.02
CA GLU A 411 -9.30 -20.13 9.71
C GLU A 411 -10.58 -20.96 9.69
N LYS A 412 -11.11 -21.33 10.86
CA LYS A 412 -12.42 -21.99 10.97
C LYS A 412 -13.55 -20.99 11.18
N HIS A 413 -13.39 -20.01 12.07
CA HIS A 413 -14.48 -19.19 12.62
C HIS A 413 -14.42 -17.72 12.24
N ALA A 414 -13.23 -17.13 12.05
CA ALA A 414 -13.07 -15.73 11.66
C ALA A 414 -13.09 -15.52 10.14
N ALA A 415 -12.43 -16.40 9.39
CA ALA A 415 -12.36 -16.34 7.93
C ALA A 415 -13.76 -16.35 7.27
N PRO A 416 -13.95 -15.71 6.09
CA PRO A 416 -15.25 -15.31 5.56
C PRO A 416 -16.35 -16.37 5.59
N GLY A 417 -17.45 -16.08 6.30
CA GLY A 417 -18.59 -16.99 6.49
C GLY A 417 -18.41 -18.04 7.59
N GLY A 418 -17.28 -18.02 8.31
CA GLY A 418 -16.98 -18.90 9.44
C GLY A 418 -17.06 -20.39 9.10
N ALA A 419 -17.43 -21.22 10.07
CA ALA A 419 -17.41 -22.67 9.94
C ALA A 419 -18.40 -23.19 8.87
N ALA A 420 -19.48 -22.46 8.61
CA ALA A 420 -20.45 -22.79 7.57
C ALA A 420 -19.90 -22.64 6.14
N ARG A 421 -18.83 -21.85 5.97
CA ARG A 421 -18.10 -21.66 4.69
C ARG A 421 -16.74 -22.34 4.64
N LEU A 422 -16.32 -23.05 5.69
CA LEU A 422 -15.02 -23.75 5.73
C LEU A 422 -14.80 -24.66 4.50
N MET A 423 -15.77 -25.51 4.15
CA MET A 423 -15.68 -26.39 2.98
C MET A 423 -15.92 -25.69 1.62
N TYR A 424 -16.27 -24.40 1.62
CA TYR A 424 -16.24 -23.58 0.41
C TYR A 424 -14.81 -23.10 0.18
N ARG A 425 -14.18 -22.48 1.19
CA ARG A 425 -12.80 -21.95 1.16
C ARG A 425 -11.75 -23.05 0.96
N ALA A 426 -11.92 -24.19 1.64
CA ALA A 426 -11.11 -25.41 1.43
C ALA A 426 -11.32 -26.11 0.07
N SER A 427 -12.00 -25.46 -0.88
CA SER A 427 -12.17 -25.93 -2.26
C SER A 427 -12.11 -24.78 -3.28
N ASP A 428 -11.58 -23.63 -2.87
CA ASP A 428 -11.44 -22.45 -3.73
C ASP A 428 -10.26 -22.63 -4.68
N ARG A 429 -10.40 -21.98 -5.83
CA ARG A 429 -9.52 -21.99 -7.00
C ARG A 429 -8.78 -20.67 -7.20
N ILE A 430 -9.23 -19.58 -6.55
CA ILE A 430 -8.64 -18.24 -6.72
C ILE A 430 -7.22 -18.21 -6.12
N TYR A 431 -7.04 -18.85 -4.96
CA TYR A 431 -5.73 -19.07 -4.34
C TYR A 431 -5.57 -20.57 -4.04
N SER A 432 -5.12 -21.34 -5.04
CA SER A 432 -5.04 -22.80 -4.97
C SER A 432 -4.22 -23.31 -3.76
N ARG A 433 -3.12 -22.64 -3.40
CA ARG A 433 -2.33 -22.97 -2.19
C ARG A 433 -3.14 -22.94 -0.90
N ASN A 434 -4.16 -22.08 -0.77
CA ASN A 434 -4.98 -22.01 0.43
C ASN A 434 -5.85 -23.26 0.57
N THR A 435 -6.38 -23.81 -0.52
CA THR A 435 -7.03 -25.14 -0.54
C THR A 435 -6.08 -26.25 -0.08
N LEU A 436 -4.78 -26.17 -0.41
CA LEU A 436 -3.78 -27.12 0.06
C LEU A 436 -3.54 -26.98 1.58
N PHE A 437 -3.33 -25.76 2.09
CA PHE A 437 -3.14 -25.51 3.52
C PHE A 437 -4.38 -25.89 4.35
N TYR A 438 -5.60 -25.65 3.86
CA TYR A 438 -6.82 -26.19 4.48
C TYR A 438 -6.78 -27.72 4.59
N TYR A 439 -6.32 -28.43 3.57
CA TYR A 439 -6.16 -29.90 3.63
C TYR A 439 -5.02 -30.35 4.57
N ILE A 440 -3.94 -29.56 4.73
CA ILE A 440 -2.81 -29.89 5.61
C ILE A 440 -3.15 -29.65 7.08
N LEU A 441 -3.79 -28.52 7.41
CA LEU A 441 -4.04 -28.12 8.78
C LEU A 441 -5.26 -28.80 9.42
N PHE A 442 -6.31 -29.09 8.64
CA PHE A 442 -7.58 -29.63 9.15
C PHE A 442 -7.77 -31.13 8.89
N THR A 443 -8.48 -31.79 9.82
CA THR A 443 -8.95 -33.18 9.69
C THR A 443 -10.37 -33.34 10.25
N PRO A 444 -11.14 -34.36 9.82
CA PRO A 444 -12.48 -34.62 10.34
C PRO A 444 -12.51 -34.99 11.83
N GLU A 445 -11.42 -35.54 12.35
CA GLU A 445 -11.27 -36.00 13.74
C GLU A 445 -10.71 -34.94 14.68
N MET A 446 -10.44 -33.72 14.18
CA MET A 446 -9.90 -32.63 14.99
C MET A 446 -10.91 -32.19 16.07
N ALA A 447 -10.40 -31.93 17.28
CA ALA A 447 -11.16 -31.26 18.32
C ALA A 447 -11.59 -29.84 17.88
N GLU A 448 -12.68 -29.32 18.46
CA GLU A 448 -13.07 -27.93 18.23
C GLU A 448 -12.03 -26.99 18.89
N PRO A 449 -11.30 -26.13 18.14
CA PRO A 449 -10.38 -25.18 18.74
C PRO A 449 -11.14 -24.20 19.63
N ALA A 450 -10.56 -23.85 20.78
CA ALA A 450 -11.12 -22.86 21.68
C ALA A 450 -10.92 -21.44 21.13
N HIS A 451 -11.86 -20.52 21.43
CA HIS A 451 -11.70 -19.11 21.08
C HIS A 451 -10.51 -18.51 21.87
N PRO A 452 -9.47 -17.95 21.22
CA PRO A 452 -8.30 -17.40 21.93
C PRO A 452 -8.60 -16.11 22.69
N GLY A 453 -9.35 -15.18 22.08
CA GLY A 453 -9.79 -13.89 22.64
C GLY A 453 -9.98 -13.83 24.17
N PRO A 454 -10.85 -14.64 24.80
CA PRO A 454 -11.04 -14.67 26.26
C PRO A 454 -9.80 -14.96 27.14
N GLN A 455 -8.65 -15.31 26.55
CA GLN A 455 -7.35 -15.46 27.23
C GLN A 455 -6.39 -14.29 26.96
N LEU A 456 -6.70 -13.43 25.97
CA LEU A 456 -5.92 -12.24 25.62
C LEU A 456 -6.30 -11.05 26.52
N PRO A 457 -5.36 -10.13 26.81
CA PRO A 457 -5.68 -8.84 27.42
C PRO A 457 -6.74 -8.07 26.61
N THR A 458 -7.48 -7.16 27.25
CA THR A 458 -8.41 -6.27 26.52
C THR A 458 -7.74 -4.98 26.04
N PHE A 459 -6.41 -4.91 26.09
CA PHE A 459 -5.60 -3.79 25.61
C PHE A 459 -4.35 -4.32 24.90
N HIS A 460 -4.00 -3.71 23.77
CA HIS A 460 -2.84 -4.06 22.96
C HIS A 460 -2.26 -2.78 22.34
N ALA A 461 -0.93 -2.63 22.38
CA ALA A 461 -0.22 -1.50 21.80
C ALA A 461 0.91 -2.02 20.92
N ALA A 462 0.89 -1.71 19.63
CA ALA A 462 1.90 -2.14 18.67
C ALA A 462 2.78 -0.95 18.26
N HIS A 463 3.97 -0.90 18.84
CA HIS A 463 4.87 0.24 18.76
C HIS A 463 5.44 0.49 17.35
N GLY A 464 5.61 -0.54 16.51
CA GLY A 464 6.09 -0.37 15.13
C GLY A 464 5.15 0.46 14.25
N MET A 465 3.84 0.30 14.45
CA MET A 465 2.77 0.99 13.71
C MET A 465 2.02 2.04 14.56
N ASN A 466 2.48 2.28 15.78
CA ASN A 466 1.79 3.05 16.83
C ASN A 466 0.27 2.77 16.92
N SER A 467 -0.12 1.50 16.79
CA SER A 467 -1.51 1.07 16.95
C SER A 467 -1.82 0.92 18.45
N VAL A 468 -3.00 1.36 18.88
CA VAL A 468 -3.49 1.21 20.25
C VAL A 468 -4.95 0.72 20.22
N GLU A 469 -5.14 -0.54 20.59
CA GLU A 469 -6.39 -1.28 20.49
C GLU A 469 -6.92 -1.63 21.88
N SER A 470 -8.09 -1.11 22.25
CA SER A 470 -8.65 -1.26 23.59
C SER A 470 -10.12 -1.66 23.57
N ARG A 471 -10.50 -2.64 24.39
CA ARG A 471 -11.85 -3.22 24.44
C ARG A 471 -12.37 -3.33 25.87
N THR A 472 -13.68 -3.44 26.04
CA THR A 472 -14.29 -3.75 27.34
C THR A 472 -14.36 -5.25 27.63
N GLY A 473 -14.13 -6.10 26.63
CA GLY A 473 -14.22 -7.55 26.74
C GLY A 473 -13.98 -8.26 25.41
N TRP A 474 -14.28 -9.57 25.40
CA TRP A 474 -14.19 -10.46 24.23
C TRP A 474 -15.54 -11.13 23.92
N ASP A 475 -16.61 -10.60 24.49
CA ASP A 475 -17.99 -11.04 24.24
C ASP A 475 -18.63 -10.27 23.08
N ALA A 476 -19.83 -10.72 22.71
CA ALA A 476 -20.60 -10.21 21.59
C ALA A 476 -20.93 -8.72 21.67
N ASP A 477 -21.06 -8.14 22.85
CA ASP A 477 -21.58 -6.78 23.06
C ASP A 477 -20.50 -5.78 23.52
N ALA A 478 -19.26 -6.27 23.67
CA ALA A 478 -18.08 -5.46 23.98
C ALA A 478 -17.93 -4.23 23.07
N ALA A 479 -17.61 -3.09 23.70
CA ALA A 479 -17.21 -1.88 23.01
C ALA A 479 -15.69 -1.89 22.78
N TRP A 480 -15.25 -1.21 21.72
CA TRP A 480 -13.88 -1.28 21.22
C TRP A 480 -13.47 0.06 20.59
N LEU A 481 -12.34 0.59 21.06
CA LEU A 481 -11.61 1.71 20.50
C LEU A 481 -10.38 1.20 19.75
N SER A 482 -10.26 1.56 18.48
CA SER A 482 -9.03 1.46 17.69
C SER A 482 -8.42 2.84 17.53
N TYR A 483 -7.10 2.93 17.57
CA TYR A 483 -6.34 4.16 17.27
C TYR A 483 -5.09 3.81 16.49
N MET A 484 -4.81 4.58 15.43
CA MET A 484 -3.73 4.33 14.49
C MET A 484 -2.88 5.59 14.28
N LEU A 485 -1.56 5.42 14.39
CA LEU A 485 -0.56 6.45 14.07
C LEU A 485 0.65 5.86 13.29
N PRO A 486 0.42 5.14 12.18
CA PRO A 486 1.50 4.52 11.42
C PRO A 486 2.36 5.58 10.72
N TRP A 487 3.62 5.24 10.49
CA TRP A 487 4.39 5.83 9.39
C TRP A 487 3.80 5.34 8.05
N ASN A 488 3.93 6.10 6.98
CA ASN A 488 3.19 5.88 5.73
C ASN A 488 4.10 5.92 4.47
N ASP A 489 5.24 5.23 4.53
CA ASP A 489 6.29 5.24 3.50
C ASP A 489 6.17 4.11 2.45
N VAL A 490 5.31 3.10 2.66
CA VAL A 490 5.27 1.86 1.87
C VAL A 490 3.88 1.57 1.28
N ASP A 491 3.83 1.46 -0.04
CA ASP A 491 2.75 0.94 -0.90
C ASP A 491 1.31 1.13 -0.36
N HIS A 492 0.65 0.11 0.18
CA HIS A 492 -0.77 0.20 0.57
C HIS A 492 -1.06 1.04 1.82
N GLN A 493 -0.06 1.70 2.41
CA GLN A 493 -0.22 2.62 3.53
C GLN A 493 -0.93 3.92 3.11
N GLN A 494 -1.79 4.41 4.00
CA GLN A 494 -2.66 5.56 3.75
C GLN A 494 -2.45 6.68 4.77
N GLY A 495 -2.98 7.88 4.49
CA GLY A 495 -2.92 9.09 5.34
C GLY A 495 -3.77 9.00 6.62
N THR A 496 -3.51 7.98 7.43
CA THR A 496 -4.29 7.49 8.58
C THR A 496 -3.71 7.90 9.93
N GLY A 497 -2.64 8.71 9.97
CA GLY A 497 -2.06 9.18 11.21
C GLY A 497 -3.07 9.92 12.09
N ASN A 498 -3.06 9.65 13.40
CA ASN A 498 -4.01 10.16 14.39
C ASN A 498 -5.49 9.75 14.14
N MET A 499 -5.73 8.69 13.37
CA MET A 499 -7.07 8.13 13.18
C MET A 499 -7.54 7.38 14.44
N PHE A 500 -8.85 7.44 14.74
CA PHE A 500 -9.48 6.54 15.69
C PHE A 500 -10.82 5.99 15.17
N GLN A 501 -11.19 4.80 15.61
CA GLN A 501 -12.44 4.13 15.24
C GLN A 501 -13.10 3.60 16.52
N PHE A 502 -14.43 3.62 16.59
CA PHE A 502 -15.19 3.32 17.80
C PHE A 502 -16.40 2.44 17.50
N TRP A 503 -16.39 1.25 18.08
CA TRP A 503 -17.41 0.20 17.97
C TRP A 503 -18.14 0.02 19.29
N ARG A 504 -19.46 -0.20 19.24
CA ARG A 504 -20.30 -0.46 20.41
C ARG A 504 -21.45 -1.40 20.06
N SER A 505 -21.71 -2.39 20.92
CA SER A 505 -22.87 -3.30 20.89
C SER A 505 -23.12 -4.08 19.58
N GLY A 506 -22.19 -4.06 18.62
CA GLY A 506 -22.30 -4.83 17.37
C GLY A 506 -22.18 -4.04 16.07
N GLU A 507 -21.88 -2.74 16.12
CA GLU A 507 -21.63 -1.92 14.93
C GLU A 507 -20.67 -0.76 15.23
N TRP A 508 -20.18 -0.11 14.17
CA TRP A 508 -19.40 1.12 14.28
C TRP A 508 -20.29 2.33 14.61
N ILE A 509 -19.94 3.01 15.69
CA ILE A 509 -20.40 4.37 16.00
C ILE A 509 -19.72 5.36 15.06
N THR A 510 -18.41 5.18 14.84
CA THR A 510 -17.65 5.85 13.79
C THR A 510 -16.47 4.97 13.38
N LYS A 511 -16.17 4.93 12.08
CA LYS A 511 -14.99 4.31 11.47
C LYS A 511 -14.43 5.26 10.42
N GLU A 512 -13.28 4.95 9.83
CA GLU A 512 -12.88 5.60 8.57
C GLU A 512 -13.92 5.37 7.45
N ARG A 513 -13.69 5.92 6.25
CA ARG A 513 -14.23 5.34 5.02
C ARG A 513 -13.10 4.56 4.34
N SER A 514 -13.37 3.28 4.15
CA SER A 514 -12.47 2.26 3.63
C SER A 514 -12.58 2.17 2.10
N GLY A 515 -11.50 1.69 1.49
CA GLY A 515 -11.35 1.65 0.04
C GLY A 515 -9.91 1.38 -0.37
N TYR A 516 -9.70 1.34 -1.68
CA TYR A 516 -8.45 0.98 -2.32
C TYR A 516 -7.98 2.15 -3.21
N GLY A 517 -6.80 2.69 -2.95
CA GLY A 517 -6.13 3.67 -3.80
C GLY A 517 -6.05 5.10 -3.25
N TYR A 518 -5.56 6.00 -4.12
CA TYR A 518 -5.06 7.32 -3.72
C TYR A 518 -6.11 8.27 -3.13
N VAL A 519 -7.38 8.22 -3.55
CA VAL A 519 -8.46 9.03 -2.97
C VAL A 519 -8.97 8.41 -1.69
N ALA A 520 -9.14 7.08 -1.64
CA ALA A 520 -9.49 6.36 -0.42
C ALA A 520 -8.47 6.56 0.71
N GLY A 521 -7.19 6.65 0.36
CA GLY A 521 -6.09 6.90 1.29
C GLY A 521 -6.00 8.31 1.88
N LEU A 522 -6.75 9.29 1.38
CA LEU A 522 -6.67 10.67 1.87
C LEU A 522 -7.27 10.84 3.26
N SER A 523 -6.55 11.53 4.15
CA SER A 523 -6.98 11.87 5.52
C SER A 523 -8.37 12.50 5.62
N SER A 524 -8.88 13.15 4.56
CA SER A 524 -10.25 13.67 4.51
C SER A 524 -11.36 12.60 4.59
N PHE A 525 -11.05 11.35 4.30
CA PHE A 525 -11.96 10.20 4.44
C PHE A 525 -11.64 9.37 5.70
N LYS A 526 -10.61 9.74 6.45
CA LYS A 526 -10.22 9.09 7.71
C LYS A 526 -10.79 9.87 8.89
N ASN A 527 -10.90 9.21 10.04
CA ASN A 527 -11.34 9.84 11.29
C ASN A 527 -10.21 10.66 11.92
N THR A 528 -9.67 11.66 11.21
CA THR A 528 -8.48 12.42 11.62
C THR A 528 -8.60 13.92 11.25
N LEU A 529 -7.50 14.66 11.38
CA LEU A 529 -7.41 16.06 11.00
C LEU A 529 -7.14 16.23 9.50
N VAL A 530 -7.49 17.41 9.00
CA VAL A 530 -7.11 17.91 7.69
C VAL A 530 -6.57 19.33 7.86
N ILE A 531 -5.37 19.60 7.36
CA ILE A 531 -4.63 20.84 7.60
C ILE A 531 -4.12 21.36 6.26
N GLU A 532 -4.44 22.60 5.93
CA GLU A 532 -3.90 23.25 4.73
C GLU A 532 -2.40 23.52 4.89
N ASN A 533 -1.62 23.13 3.88
CA ASN A 533 -0.17 23.29 3.84
C ASN A 533 0.23 24.24 2.68
N ASN A 534 1.51 24.59 2.59
CA ASN A 534 2.12 25.12 1.38
C ASN A 534 1.89 24.19 0.18
N ALA A 535 1.79 24.77 -1.01
CA ALA A 535 1.80 23.98 -2.24
C ALA A 535 3.11 23.17 -2.33
N PRO A 536 3.06 21.88 -2.71
CA PRO A 536 4.21 20.99 -2.59
C PRO A 536 5.32 21.28 -3.60
N GLY A 537 5.02 21.98 -4.70
CA GLY A 537 5.96 22.06 -5.83
C GLY A 537 6.13 20.70 -6.52
N GLY A 538 6.85 20.70 -7.64
CA GLY A 538 6.97 19.49 -8.46
C GLY A 538 5.64 19.01 -9.06
N ASN A 539 5.69 17.81 -9.66
CA ASN A 539 4.64 17.30 -10.56
C ASN A 539 4.20 15.87 -10.19
N LEU A 540 4.05 15.54 -8.90
CA LEU A 540 3.43 14.27 -8.49
C LEU A 540 1.94 14.48 -8.18
N ASP A 541 1.08 13.89 -9.01
CA ASP A 541 -0.37 14.11 -8.98
C ASP A 541 -1.02 13.75 -7.65
N TRP A 542 -0.57 12.67 -6.99
CA TRP A 542 -1.10 12.25 -5.70
C TRP A 542 -0.62 13.15 -4.53
N VAL A 543 0.59 13.73 -4.60
CA VAL A 543 1.06 14.73 -3.60
C VAL A 543 0.20 15.99 -3.72
N GLN A 544 -0.05 16.42 -4.96
CA GLN A 544 -0.87 17.57 -5.26
C GLN A 544 -2.35 17.34 -4.90
N LEU A 545 -2.86 16.13 -5.04
CA LEU A 545 -4.18 15.70 -4.56
C LEU A 545 -4.27 15.72 -3.02
N ALA A 546 -3.25 15.19 -2.32
CA ALA A 546 -3.17 15.25 -0.85
C ALA A 546 -3.16 16.71 -0.34
N HIS A 547 -2.36 17.58 -0.96
CA HIS A 547 -2.34 19.01 -0.69
C HIS A 547 -3.71 19.69 -0.93
N GLN A 548 -4.40 19.39 -2.05
CA GLN A 548 -5.75 19.91 -2.31
C GLN A 548 -6.75 19.54 -1.19
N HIS A 549 -6.61 18.33 -0.63
CA HIS A 549 -7.45 17.83 0.46
C HIS A 549 -6.96 18.20 1.87
N GLY A 550 -5.77 18.82 2.00
CA GLY A 550 -5.10 19.06 3.29
C GLY A 550 -4.80 17.77 4.06
N ALA A 551 -4.52 16.69 3.31
CA ALA A 551 -4.26 15.35 3.81
C ALA A 551 -2.75 15.10 3.98
N GLN A 552 -2.43 14.05 4.73
CA GLN A 552 -1.08 13.52 4.89
C GLN A 552 -0.61 12.91 3.55
N PRO A 553 0.49 13.37 2.92
CA PRO A 553 1.02 12.73 1.73
C PRO A 553 1.84 11.48 2.11
N ALA A 554 1.37 10.29 1.70
CA ALA A 554 2.11 9.04 1.85
C ALA A 554 3.42 9.04 1.03
N TYR A 555 4.37 8.16 1.30
CA TYR A 555 5.66 7.94 0.58
C TYR A 555 6.64 9.13 0.49
N VAL A 556 6.23 10.31 0.97
CA VAL A 556 7.02 11.56 1.00
C VAL A 556 6.88 12.31 2.32
N ALA A 557 6.44 11.66 3.40
CA ALA A 557 6.29 12.32 4.70
C ALA A 557 7.64 12.91 5.18
N ALA A 558 7.60 14.07 5.85
CA ALA A 558 8.81 14.75 6.33
C ALA A 558 9.56 13.96 7.43
N GLY A 559 8.94 12.91 7.98
CA GLY A 559 9.50 12.02 8.98
C GLY A 559 8.40 11.20 9.68
N ASP A 560 8.82 10.38 10.65
CA ASP A 560 7.90 9.51 11.38
C ASP A 560 7.01 10.28 12.36
N PRO A 561 5.79 9.79 12.64
CA PRO A 561 4.98 10.32 13.72
C PRO A 561 5.51 9.86 15.09
N SER A 562 4.96 10.42 16.18
CA SER A 562 5.36 10.10 17.55
C SER A 562 4.13 9.82 18.40
N LEU A 563 3.98 8.57 18.86
CA LEU A 563 3.08 8.23 19.97
C LEU A 563 3.65 8.89 21.23
N ILE A 564 2.94 9.86 21.80
CA ILE A 564 3.43 10.66 22.93
C ILE A 564 3.19 9.94 24.26
N ALA A 565 1.98 9.38 24.42
CA ALA A 565 1.53 8.75 25.66
C ALA A 565 0.31 7.86 25.40
N TYR A 566 0.12 6.85 26.25
CA TYR A 566 -1.14 6.11 26.38
C TYR A 566 -1.29 5.58 27.81
N SER A 567 -2.53 5.35 28.23
CA SER A 567 -2.87 4.76 29.53
C SER A 567 -4.10 3.87 29.39
N ASN A 568 -4.19 2.77 30.13
CA ASN A 568 -5.36 1.89 30.13
C ASN A 568 -5.74 1.47 31.56
N GLY A 569 -6.97 1.81 31.97
CA GLY A 569 -7.58 1.37 33.22
C GLY A 569 -8.84 0.52 32.97
N ALA A 570 -9.54 0.15 34.05
CA ALA A 570 -10.84 -0.52 33.94
C ALA A 570 -11.89 0.37 33.28
N ASP A 571 -11.99 1.62 33.74
CA ASP A 571 -13.04 2.57 33.36
C ASP A 571 -12.65 3.49 32.18
N PHE A 572 -11.37 3.52 31.78
CA PHE A 572 -10.90 4.42 30.72
C PHE A 572 -9.76 3.87 29.86
N THR A 573 -9.56 4.50 28.70
CA THR A 573 -8.33 4.42 27.88
C THR A 573 -7.95 5.82 27.41
N TYR A 574 -6.68 6.18 27.54
CA TYR A 574 -6.09 7.40 27.01
C TYR A 574 -5.06 7.08 25.92
N VAL A 575 -5.00 7.90 24.88
CA VAL A 575 -3.92 7.88 23.89
C VAL A 575 -3.67 9.30 23.36
N SER A 576 -2.42 9.66 23.13
CA SER A 576 -2.04 10.91 22.47
C SER A 576 -0.86 10.73 21.54
N GLY A 577 -0.92 11.38 20.37
CA GLY A 577 0.07 11.23 19.32
C GLY A 577 0.23 12.44 18.44
N ASP A 578 1.41 12.56 17.85
CA ASP A 578 1.89 13.67 17.06
C ASP A 578 2.09 13.23 15.61
N ALA A 579 1.26 13.75 14.71
CA ALA A 579 1.33 13.47 13.27
C ALA A 579 1.98 14.62 12.49
N THR A 580 2.63 15.60 13.16
CA THR A 580 3.15 16.83 12.50
C THR A 580 4.02 16.52 11.28
N ASN A 581 4.88 15.50 11.38
CA ASN A 581 5.75 15.08 10.28
C ASN A 581 5.00 14.43 9.11
N LEU A 582 3.83 13.82 9.36
CA LEU A 582 2.97 13.21 8.34
C LEU A 582 2.15 14.22 7.53
N TYR A 583 1.93 15.44 8.03
CA TYR A 583 1.25 16.51 7.28
C TYR A 583 2.19 17.36 6.42
N ASN A 584 3.50 17.24 6.65
CA ASN A 584 4.53 17.88 5.85
C ASN A 584 5.16 16.86 4.90
N ALA A 585 5.63 17.34 3.75
CA ALA A 585 6.40 16.55 2.81
C ALA A 585 7.92 16.74 3.03
N ASP A 586 8.71 15.76 2.61
CA ASP A 586 10.17 15.77 2.68
C ASP A 586 10.81 16.81 1.75
N TYR A 587 12.15 16.90 1.79
CA TYR A 587 12.96 17.90 1.08
C TYR A 587 12.79 17.93 -0.46
N ARG A 588 12.17 16.90 -1.07
CA ARG A 588 11.76 16.90 -2.48
C ARG A 588 10.64 17.92 -2.76
N PHE A 589 9.95 18.42 -1.74
CA PHE A 589 8.75 19.25 -1.82
C PHE A 589 8.79 20.45 -0.86
N SER A 590 7.93 21.45 -1.09
CA SER A 590 7.78 22.68 -0.30
C SER A 590 6.57 22.69 0.65
N ALA A 591 5.88 21.56 0.84
CA ALA A 591 4.75 21.44 1.75
C ALA A 591 5.22 21.27 3.21
N ASN A 592 5.63 22.35 3.86
CA ASN A 592 6.30 22.36 5.17
C ASN A 592 5.75 23.38 6.21
N ASP A 593 4.52 23.88 6.01
CA ASP A 593 3.89 24.94 6.81
C ASP A 593 3.36 24.43 8.16
N VAL A 594 3.14 23.12 8.35
CA VAL A 594 2.50 22.57 9.56
C VAL A 594 3.51 22.48 10.72
N GLN A 595 3.12 23.04 11.86
CA GLN A 595 3.96 23.24 13.05
C GLN A 595 3.44 22.49 14.30
N GLU A 596 2.21 21.97 14.26
CA GLU A 596 1.67 20.98 15.21
C GLU A 596 0.47 20.27 14.55
N ALA A 597 0.38 18.95 14.65
CA ALA A 597 -0.78 18.15 14.26
C ALA A 597 -0.99 17.01 15.27
N ARG A 598 -1.34 17.38 16.51
CA ARG A 598 -1.46 16.47 17.65
C ARG A 598 -2.92 16.14 17.94
N ARG A 599 -3.15 14.88 18.31
CA ARG A 599 -4.41 14.39 18.90
C ARG A 599 -4.20 13.86 20.30
N SER A 600 -5.25 13.94 21.10
CA SER A 600 -5.51 13.16 22.30
C SER A 600 -6.92 12.58 22.22
N VAL A 601 -7.09 11.28 22.51
CA VAL A 601 -8.39 10.63 22.68
C VAL A 601 -8.45 10.05 24.09
N PHE A 602 -9.54 10.32 24.81
CA PHE A 602 -9.82 9.74 26.11
C PHE A 602 -11.19 9.06 26.06
N TRP A 603 -11.21 7.74 26.06
CA TRP A 603 -12.42 6.92 26.07
C TRP A 603 -12.77 6.57 27.50
N LEU A 604 -13.92 7.06 27.97
CA LEU A 604 -14.62 6.59 29.16
C LEU A 604 -15.47 5.38 28.76
N LYS A 605 -15.12 4.21 29.28
CA LYS A 605 -15.69 2.92 28.89
C LYS A 605 -17.11 2.76 29.45
N PRO A 606 -18.08 2.20 28.68
CA PRO A 606 -18.00 1.83 27.26
C PRO A 606 -18.35 2.97 26.29
N ASP A 607 -18.98 4.05 26.76
CA ASP A 607 -19.91 4.85 25.94
C ASP A 607 -19.36 6.15 25.32
N VAL A 608 -18.27 6.75 25.85
CA VAL A 608 -17.94 8.16 25.56
C VAL A 608 -16.47 8.37 25.20
N ALA A 609 -16.19 8.94 24.04
CA ALA A 609 -14.86 9.40 23.64
C ALA A 609 -14.77 10.93 23.67
N VAL A 610 -13.85 11.48 24.46
CA VAL A 610 -13.47 12.90 24.43
C VAL A 610 -12.23 13.04 23.54
N ILE A 611 -12.31 13.88 22.52
CA ILE A 611 -11.23 14.11 21.54
C ILE A 611 -10.74 15.54 21.67
N TYR A 612 -9.43 15.72 21.84
CA TYR A 612 -8.76 17.01 21.92
C TYR A 612 -7.64 17.08 20.87
N ASP A 613 -7.77 17.99 19.92
CA ASP A 613 -6.83 18.16 18.82
C ASP A 613 -6.19 19.55 18.84
N ARG A 614 -4.92 19.64 18.47
CA ARG A 614 -4.23 20.92 18.20
C ARG A 614 -3.56 20.88 16.84
N ALA A 615 -3.90 21.86 16.01
CA ALA A 615 -3.45 21.99 14.63
C ALA A 615 -2.91 23.41 14.38
N ARG A 616 -1.61 23.51 14.12
CA ARG A 616 -0.88 24.78 13.96
C ARG A 616 -0.12 24.84 12.63
N THR A 617 -0.13 25.98 11.97
CA THR A 617 0.73 26.32 10.83
C THR A 617 1.60 27.54 11.15
N ALA A 618 2.69 27.75 10.40
CA ALA A 618 3.46 28.99 10.48
C ALA A 618 2.71 30.17 9.81
N THR A 619 1.95 29.87 8.76
CA THR A 619 1.14 30.84 8.00
C THR A 619 -0.29 30.93 8.55
N ASP A 620 -0.82 32.14 8.69
CA ASP A 620 -2.21 32.42 9.06
C ASP A 620 -3.16 32.35 7.84
N GLY A 621 -4.46 32.14 8.06
CA GLY A 621 -5.45 31.98 6.98
C GLY A 621 -5.54 30.58 6.38
N ARG A 622 -4.63 29.67 6.77
CA ARG A 622 -4.62 28.23 6.43
C ARG A 622 -5.76 27.47 7.12
N TYR A 623 -6.63 26.80 6.39
CA TYR A 623 -7.72 26.02 7.01
C TYR A 623 -7.17 24.89 7.90
N LYS A 624 -7.90 24.61 8.99
CA LYS A 624 -7.77 23.39 9.80
C LYS A 624 -9.16 22.78 9.98
N ARG A 625 -9.27 21.45 9.89
CA ARG A 625 -10.52 20.69 9.85
C ARG A 625 -10.42 19.43 10.69
N PHE A 626 -11.48 19.15 11.43
CA PHE A 626 -11.76 17.85 12.05
C PHE A 626 -12.75 17.06 11.19
N TRP A 627 -12.51 15.76 11.01
CA TRP A 627 -13.40 14.84 10.30
C TRP A 627 -13.77 13.60 11.13
N LEU A 628 -15.02 13.15 10.99
CA LEU A 628 -15.49 11.80 11.34
C LEU A 628 -16.46 11.27 10.28
N ASN A 629 -16.43 9.96 10.01
CA ASN A 629 -17.39 9.28 9.15
C ASN A 629 -18.44 8.51 9.99
N PHE A 630 -19.66 8.39 9.47
CA PHE A 630 -20.82 7.80 10.15
C PHE A 630 -21.63 6.92 9.20
N THR A 631 -22.29 5.91 9.77
CA THR A 631 -23.11 4.92 9.06
C THR A 631 -24.54 5.40 8.74
N ALA A 632 -24.99 6.49 9.38
CA ALA A 632 -26.29 7.12 9.14
C ALA A 632 -26.18 8.66 9.19
N GLN A 633 -27.19 9.36 8.66
CA GLN A 633 -27.16 10.81 8.46
C GLN A 633 -27.23 11.61 9.78
N PRO A 634 -26.21 12.39 10.13
CA PRO A 634 -26.27 13.29 11.29
C PRO A 634 -27.24 14.45 11.05
N GLN A 635 -27.93 14.87 12.12
CA GLN A 635 -28.76 16.06 12.20
C GLN A 635 -28.05 17.08 13.08
N VAL A 636 -27.79 18.28 12.57
CA VAL A 636 -27.03 19.33 13.29
C VAL A 636 -27.98 20.35 13.91
N GLN A 637 -27.78 20.64 15.19
CA GLN A 637 -28.50 21.67 15.95
C GLN A 637 -27.48 22.48 16.77
N GLY A 638 -27.06 23.62 16.24
CA GLY A 638 -25.97 24.40 16.81
C GLY A 638 -24.65 23.64 16.73
N SER A 639 -23.92 23.53 17.85
CA SER A 639 -22.64 22.81 17.92
C SER A 639 -22.77 21.29 18.15
N ARG A 640 -23.99 20.76 18.35
CA ARG A 640 -24.27 19.33 18.46
C ARG A 640 -24.72 18.76 17.12
N ALA A 641 -24.16 17.62 16.74
CA ALA A 641 -24.72 16.73 15.72
C ALA A 641 -25.24 15.45 16.40
N SER A 642 -26.35 14.89 15.94
CA SER A 642 -26.88 13.61 16.45
C SER A 642 -27.42 12.71 15.34
N LEU A 643 -27.33 11.40 15.54
CA LEU A 643 -27.88 10.38 14.65
C LEU A 643 -28.42 9.19 15.44
N THR A 644 -29.11 8.32 14.73
CA THR A 644 -29.38 6.94 15.16
C THR A 644 -28.68 6.01 14.18
N THR A 645 -27.92 5.04 14.67
CA THR A 645 -27.21 4.05 13.83
C THR A 645 -28.18 3.09 13.14
N PRO A 646 -27.76 2.32 12.12
CA PRO A 646 -28.57 1.25 11.53
C PRO A 646 -29.06 0.20 12.55
N GLY A 647 -28.26 -0.14 13.57
CA GLY A 647 -28.64 -0.99 14.69
C GLY A 647 -29.55 -0.33 15.74
N GLY A 648 -29.77 0.99 15.64
CA GLY A 648 -30.71 1.73 16.49
C GLY A 648 -30.08 2.46 17.68
N GLN A 649 -28.76 2.47 17.85
CA GLN A 649 -28.07 3.19 18.93
C GLN A 649 -28.18 4.70 18.73
N ALA A 650 -28.36 5.43 19.82
CA ALA A 650 -28.31 6.89 19.81
C ALA A 650 -26.84 7.35 19.82
N VAL A 651 -26.51 8.35 19.00
CA VAL A 651 -25.16 8.93 18.95
C VAL A 651 -25.24 10.45 18.91
N ALA A 652 -24.34 11.12 19.65
CA ALA A 652 -24.17 12.56 19.62
C ALA A 652 -22.68 12.95 19.53
N LEU A 653 -22.35 13.91 18.67
CA LEU A 653 -21.07 14.58 18.62
C LEU A 653 -21.26 16.04 19.02
N ASP A 654 -20.74 16.41 20.19
CA ASP A 654 -20.77 17.77 20.71
C ASP A 654 -19.46 18.50 20.40
N THR A 655 -19.54 19.67 19.76
CA THR A 655 -18.38 20.55 19.53
C THR A 655 -18.30 21.61 20.64
N LEU A 656 -17.20 21.58 21.40
CA LEU A 656 -16.91 22.50 22.50
C LEU A 656 -15.80 23.50 22.16
N LEU A 657 -14.86 23.10 21.30
CA LEU A 657 -13.92 24.00 20.62
C LEU A 657 -13.82 23.64 19.14
N PRO A 658 -13.64 24.64 18.24
CA PRO A 658 -13.75 26.08 18.52
C PRO A 658 -15.18 26.51 18.88
N VAL A 659 -15.35 27.44 19.84
CA VAL A 659 -16.66 27.77 20.45
C VAL A 659 -17.72 28.24 19.44
N ALA A 660 -17.30 28.86 18.33
CA ALA A 660 -18.18 29.35 17.27
C ALA A 660 -18.27 28.41 16.05
N ALA A 661 -17.61 27.24 16.08
CA ALA A 661 -17.67 26.29 14.98
C ALA A 661 -19.06 25.61 14.91
N GLN A 662 -19.50 25.30 13.69
CA GLN A 662 -20.76 24.60 13.44
C GLN A 662 -20.44 23.35 12.61
N PRO A 663 -20.80 22.14 13.08
CA PRO A 663 -20.66 20.91 12.31
C PRO A 663 -21.35 21.00 10.95
N GLN A 664 -20.69 20.54 9.90
CA GLN A 664 -21.24 20.46 8.55
C GLN A 664 -21.34 18.99 8.15
N VAL A 665 -22.50 18.57 7.66
CA VAL A 665 -22.73 17.21 7.15
C VAL A 665 -22.40 17.19 5.66
N ASP A 666 -21.58 16.23 5.26
CA ASP A 666 -21.27 15.92 3.85
C ASP A 666 -21.71 14.49 3.53
N THR A 667 -22.15 14.26 2.30
CA THR A 667 -22.50 12.92 1.80
C THR A 667 -21.26 12.19 1.30
N ALA A 668 -21.24 10.86 1.44
CA ALA A 668 -20.29 10.03 0.71
C ALA A 668 -20.55 10.15 -0.81
N LYS A 669 -19.77 11.02 -1.47
CA LYS A 669 -19.60 10.97 -2.93
C LYS A 669 -18.77 9.73 -3.31
N PRO A 670 -18.92 9.16 -4.51
CA PRO A 670 -17.95 8.21 -5.06
C PRO A 670 -16.51 8.66 -4.85
N LEU A 671 -15.63 7.76 -4.41
CA LEU A 671 -14.20 8.02 -4.31
C LEU A 671 -13.62 7.83 -5.71
N ARG A 672 -13.26 8.91 -6.39
CA ARG A 672 -12.79 8.87 -7.78
C ARG A 672 -11.57 9.75 -7.95
N ASN A 673 -10.50 9.19 -8.49
CA ASN A 673 -9.30 9.92 -8.86
C ASN A 673 -9.64 11.04 -9.88
N PRO A 674 -9.54 12.33 -9.52
CA PRO A 674 -9.92 13.43 -10.41
C PRO A 674 -8.88 13.70 -11.51
N ASN A 675 -7.69 13.10 -11.41
CA ASN A 675 -6.56 13.36 -12.32
C ASN A 675 -6.52 12.38 -13.50
N GLU A 676 -7.30 11.29 -13.46
CA GLU A 676 -7.42 10.35 -14.59
C GLU A 676 -8.14 10.98 -15.78
N ILE A 677 -7.52 10.88 -16.95
CA ILE A 677 -7.91 11.57 -18.19
C ILE A 677 -9.26 11.08 -18.76
N ASP A 678 -9.73 9.89 -18.35
CA ASP A 678 -11.01 9.31 -18.78
C ASP A 678 -11.96 9.04 -17.59
N PRO A 679 -12.97 9.91 -17.37
CA PRO A 679 -14.01 9.71 -16.35
C PRO A 679 -14.92 8.47 -16.54
N SER A 680 -14.75 7.71 -17.64
CA SER A 680 -15.39 6.41 -17.86
C SER A 680 -14.51 5.21 -17.46
N GLN A 681 -13.23 5.43 -17.16
CA GLN A 681 -12.34 4.42 -16.53
C GLN A 681 -12.17 4.62 -15.02
N GLN A 682 -12.52 5.81 -14.49
CA GLN A 682 -12.58 6.06 -13.04
C GLN A 682 -13.49 5.05 -12.32
N GLY A 683 -12.86 4.08 -11.64
CA GLY A 683 -13.51 3.26 -10.63
C GLY A 683 -14.04 4.10 -9.47
N ASP A 684 -14.93 3.52 -8.67
CA ASP A 684 -15.21 4.04 -7.33
C ASP A 684 -14.29 3.29 -6.36
N GLU A 685 -13.27 3.96 -5.83
CA GLU A 685 -12.29 3.42 -4.88
C GLU A 685 -12.92 3.00 -3.54
N THR A 686 -14.23 3.20 -3.34
CA THR A 686 -14.95 2.77 -2.12
C THR A 686 -14.98 1.26 -2.00
N ALA A 687 -14.58 0.73 -0.84
CA ALA A 687 -14.63 -0.70 -0.56
C ALA A 687 -16.05 -1.25 -0.74
N THR A 688 -16.17 -2.40 -1.41
CA THR A 688 -17.46 -3.08 -1.57
C THR A 688 -18.01 -3.43 -0.19
N GLY A 689 -19.25 -3.04 0.09
CA GLY A 689 -19.89 -3.22 1.40
C GLY A 689 -19.63 -2.11 2.42
N GLU A 690 -18.96 -1.01 2.06
CA GLU A 690 -18.75 0.13 2.97
C GLU A 690 -20.06 0.73 3.52
N ALA A 691 -20.14 0.83 4.85
CA ALA A 691 -21.26 1.38 5.60
C ALA A 691 -21.13 2.89 5.90
N ALA A 692 -19.93 3.46 5.88
CA ALA A 692 -19.63 4.85 6.21
C ALA A 692 -20.05 5.85 5.11
N GLN A 693 -21.36 6.05 4.96
CA GLN A 693 -21.99 6.83 3.88
C GLN A 693 -22.16 8.34 4.20
N TRP A 694 -21.76 8.79 5.39
CA TRP A 694 -21.94 10.17 5.85
C TRP A 694 -20.68 10.68 6.55
N ARG A 695 -20.45 11.99 6.52
CA ARG A 695 -19.33 12.63 7.22
C ARG A 695 -19.75 13.88 7.97
N ILE A 696 -19.06 14.17 9.07
CA ILE A 696 -19.07 15.48 9.72
C ILE A 696 -17.71 16.14 9.48
N ARG A 697 -17.74 17.40 9.02
CA ARG A 697 -16.59 18.31 9.02
C ARG A 697 -16.81 19.41 10.05
N VAL A 698 -15.75 19.78 10.77
CA VAL A 698 -15.72 21.00 11.60
C VAL A 698 -14.50 21.82 11.21
N ASP A 699 -14.71 23.00 10.63
CA ASP A 699 -13.62 23.95 10.28
C ASP A 699 -13.28 24.87 11.46
N ALA A 700 -12.01 25.27 11.57
CA ALA A 700 -11.59 26.34 12.48
C ALA A 700 -12.06 27.72 11.96
N PRO A 701 -12.99 28.43 12.66
CA PRO A 701 -13.58 29.65 12.12
C PRO A 701 -12.53 30.77 11.93
N GLY A 702 -12.44 31.29 10.71
CA GLY A 702 -11.46 32.33 10.35
C GLY A 702 -10.07 31.79 9.96
N ASN A 703 -9.88 30.47 9.92
CA ASN A 703 -8.61 29.81 9.57
C ASN A 703 -7.37 30.31 10.35
N PRO A 704 -7.42 30.42 11.69
CA PRO A 704 -6.29 30.92 12.47
C PRO A 704 -5.05 30.01 12.36
N ALA A 705 -3.86 30.60 12.46
CA ALA A 705 -2.59 29.89 12.46
C ALA A 705 -2.49 28.78 13.55
N ASP A 706 -3.10 28.96 14.72
CA ASP A 706 -3.20 27.95 15.79
C ASP A 706 -4.68 27.67 16.09
N ALA A 707 -5.10 26.41 15.97
CA ALA A 707 -6.47 25.97 16.25
C ALA A 707 -6.49 24.78 17.20
N VAL A 708 -7.42 24.85 18.15
CA VAL A 708 -7.74 23.74 19.06
C VAL A 708 -9.17 23.28 18.79
N PHE A 709 -9.36 21.97 18.67
CA PHE A 709 -10.67 21.33 18.62
C PHE A 709 -10.88 20.52 19.90
N LEU A 710 -12.12 20.51 20.40
CA LEU A 710 -12.53 19.71 21.53
C LEU A 710 -13.93 19.18 21.23
N HIS A 711 -14.02 17.85 21.14
CA HIS A 711 -15.23 17.13 20.83
C HIS A 711 -15.56 16.09 21.90
N VAL A 712 -16.84 15.84 22.10
CA VAL A 712 -17.31 14.68 22.88
C VAL A 712 -18.22 13.86 21.98
N LEU A 713 -17.79 12.64 21.66
CA LEU A 713 -18.59 11.63 20.98
C LEU A 713 -19.21 10.72 22.05
N GLN A 714 -20.54 10.67 22.08
CA GLN A 714 -21.32 9.83 22.99
C GLN A 714 -22.11 8.82 22.16
N ALA A 715 -22.10 7.56 22.58
CA ALA A 715 -23.00 6.53 22.09
C ALA A 715 -23.86 5.98 23.24
N GLY A 716 -25.02 5.43 22.91
CA GLY A 716 -25.91 4.82 23.89
C GLY A 716 -27.02 4.01 23.22
N ASP A 717 -27.80 3.29 24.03
CA ASP A 717 -28.82 2.37 23.55
C ASP A 717 -29.98 3.10 22.83
N ASN A 718 -30.85 2.32 22.18
CA ASN A 718 -31.96 2.88 21.41
C ASN A 718 -32.90 3.72 22.28
N GLY A 719 -33.07 4.99 21.92
CA GLY A 719 -33.85 5.97 22.67
C GLY A 719 -33.13 6.61 23.86
N ALA A 720 -31.83 6.36 24.06
CA ALA A 720 -31.06 6.99 25.13
C ALA A 720 -30.99 8.52 24.98
N VAL A 721 -31.20 9.24 26.08
CA VAL A 721 -31.10 10.70 26.14
C VAL A 721 -29.67 11.09 26.50
N LEU A 722 -28.84 11.30 25.48
CA LEU A 722 -27.43 11.65 25.65
C LEU A 722 -27.28 13.08 26.23
N PRO A 723 -26.72 13.25 27.45
CA PRO A 723 -26.61 14.55 28.11
C PRO A 723 -25.70 15.51 27.33
N ALA A 724 -25.84 16.82 27.55
CA ALA A 724 -24.94 17.81 26.95
C ALA A 724 -23.66 17.95 27.81
N PRO A 725 -22.45 17.86 27.23
CA PRO A 725 -21.21 18.11 27.96
C PRO A 725 -21.00 19.61 28.20
N GLN A 726 -20.27 19.93 29.26
CA GLN A 726 -19.82 21.29 29.55
C GLN A 726 -18.30 21.40 29.32
N ARG A 727 -17.87 22.39 28.54
CA ARG A 727 -16.44 22.74 28.44
C ARG A 727 -15.91 23.21 29.79
N VAL A 728 -14.76 22.66 30.18
CA VAL A 728 -13.94 23.14 31.29
C VAL A 728 -12.60 23.65 30.74
N THR A 729 -12.05 24.66 31.41
CA THR A 729 -10.71 25.21 31.19
C THR A 729 -10.16 25.54 32.58
N ASP A 730 -8.84 25.58 32.72
CA ASP A 730 -8.21 26.04 33.94
C ASP A 730 -8.10 27.58 34.01
N ASP A 731 -7.83 28.08 35.22
CA ASP A 731 -7.67 29.51 35.49
C ASP A 731 -6.33 30.04 34.93
N ALA A 732 -5.36 29.15 34.71
CA ALA A 732 -4.01 29.47 34.22
C ALA A 732 -3.97 29.58 32.68
N ALA A 733 -4.68 30.57 32.13
CA ALA A 733 -4.59 30.98 30.71
C ALA A 733 -4.82 29.87 29.66
N ALA A 734 -5.52 28.79 30.03
CA ALA A 734 -5.78 27.60 29.23
C ALA A 734 -4.58 26.66 29.00
N ASP A 735 -3.70 26.47 29.99
CA ASP A 735 -2.75 25.36 30.03
C ASP A 735 -3.47 23.98 30.07
N PHE A 736 -4.71 23.93 30.58
CA PHE A 736 -5.57 22.74 30.56
C PHE A 736 -6.97 23.02 30.03
N GLN A 737 -7.46 22.14 29.15
CA GLN A 737 -8.79 22.24 28.54
C GLN A 737 -9.45 20.87 28.41
N GLY A 738 -10.78 20.82 28.51
CA GLY A 738 -11.49 19.56 28.34
C GLY A 738 -12.98 19.65 28.63
N ALA A 739 -13.59 18.53 29.00
CA ALA A 739 -15.04 18.38 29.07
C ALA A 739 -15.48 17.65 30.34
N ALA A 740 -16.51 18.21 30.99
CA ALA A 740 -17.31 17.52 32.00
C ALA A 740 -18.57 16.94 31.35
N LEU A 741 -18.90 15.68 31.65
CA LEU A 741 -20.12 15.00 31.21
C LEU A 741 -20.60 14.07 32.32
N ALA A 742 -21.89 14.18 32.68
CA ALA A 742 -22.49 13.47 33.82
C ALA A 742 -21.66 13.66 35.11
N ASP A 743 -21.00 12.60 35.58
CA ASP A 743 -20.15 12.54 36.78
C ASP A 743 -18.65 12.51 36.47
N ASN A 744 -18.26 12.64 35.20
CA ASN A 744 -16.86 12.57 34.75
C ASN A 744 -16.36 13.93 34.24
N LEU A 745 -15.07 14.20 34.43
CA LEU A 745 -14.32 15.34 33.87
C LEU A 745 -12.98 14.86 33.33
N VAL A 746 -12.73 15.12 32.04
CA VAL A 746 -11.41 14.92 31.42
C VAL A 746 -10.79 16.28 31.10
N LEU A 747 -9.53 16.49 31.46
CA LEU A 747 -8.72 17.68 31.14
C LEU A 747 -7.41 17.26 30.47
N PHE A 748 -7.12 17.85 29.31
CA PHE A 748 -5.90 17.60 28.53
C PHE A 748 -4.93 18.77 28.66
N ALA A 749 -3.64 18.48 28.78
CA ALA A 749 -2.57 19.47 28.68
C ALA A 749 -2.52 20.11 27.27
N ALA A 750 -2.68 21.44 27.22
CA ALA A 750 -2.62 22.22 25.99
C ALA A 750 -1.23 22.17 25.32
N ASN A 751 -0.18 21.85 26.08
CA ASN A 751 1.14 21.45 25.57
C ASN A 751 1.71 20.27 26.38
N ILE A 752 1.31 19.04 26.03
CA ILE A 752 1.76 17.80 26.69
C ILE A 752 3.30 17.66 26.75
N ARG A 753 4.03 18.10 25.71
CA ARG A 753 5.50 18.02 25.68
C ARG A 753 6.18 18.93 26.71
N ALA A 754 5.47 19.90 27.29
CA ALA A 754 5.95 20.74 28.38
C ALA A 754 5.63 20.19 29.79
N LYS A 755 4.90 19.05 29.90
CA LYS A 755 4.45 18.45 31.17
C LYS A 755 3.88 19.49 32.18
N PRO A 756 2.95 20.37 31.78
CA PRO A 756 2.54 21.53 32.58
C PRO A 756 1.87 21.11 33.90
N SER A 757 2.21 21.82 34.97
CA SER A 757 1.57 21.67 36.27
C SER A 757 0.28 22.48 36.35
N LEU A 758 -0.88 21.83 36.21
CA LEU A 758 -2.16 22.45 36.52
C LEU A 758 -2.18 22.97 37.97
N ALA A 759 -2.57 24.24 38.16
CA ALA A 759 -2.64 24.89 39.48
C ALA A 759 -4.06 24.94 40.07
N PHE A 760 -5.06 25.36 39.27
CA PHE A 760 -6.43 25.60 39.75
C PHE A 760 -7.46 25.56 38.61
N TYR A 761 -8.65 25.01 38.86
CA TYR A 761 -9.78 25.04 37.93
C TYR A 761 -11.14 24.90 38.63
N HIS A 762 -12.20 25.20 37.88
CA HIS A 762 -13.59 25.08 38.28
C HIS A 762 -14.34 24.00 37.46
N ALA A 763 -15.13 23.15 38.11
CA ALA A 763 -15.88 22.06 37.48
C ALA A 763 -17.35 22.00 37.97
N PRO A 764 -18.29 21.45 37.17
CA PRO A 764 -19.67 21.22 37.62
C PRO A 764 -19.71 20.32 38.86
N GLN A 765 -20.57 20.61 39.84
CA GLN A 765 -20.70 19.82 41.07
C GLN A 765 -21.13 18.35 40.82
N SER A 766 -21.68 18.03 39.65
CA SER A 766 -22.00 16.66 39.25
C SER A 766 -20.76 15.84 38.92
N ALA A 767 -19.71 16.45 38.34
CA ALA A 767 -18.47 15.78 38.03
C ALA A 767 -17.79 15.36 39.34
N THR A 768 -17.68 14.07 39.59
CA THR A 768 -17.03 13.51 40.78
C THR A 768 -15.79 12.70 40.45
N HIS A 769 -15.64 12.22 39.22
CA HIS A 769 -14.45 11.53 38.70
C HIS A 769 -13.66 12.48 37.79
N HIS A 770 -12.43 12.84 38.16
CA HIS A 770 -11.59 13.83 37.47
C HIS A 770 -10.31 13.16 36.94
N TYR A 771 -10.04 13.34 35.65
CA TYR A 771 -8.87 12.81 34.94
C TYR A 771 -8.07 13.96 34.31
N LEU A 772 -6.79 14.07 34.65
CA LEU A 772 -5.87 15.09 34.13
C LEU A 772 -4.78 14.40 33.32
N THR A 773 -4.68 14.69 32.02
CA THR A 773 -3.76 14.02 31.09
C THR A 773 -2.59 14.91 30.67
N GLY A 774 -1.44 14.31 30.38
CA GLY A 774 -0.26 15.01 29.86
C GLY A 774 0.53 15.81 30.92
N ILE A 775 0.38 15.42 32.18
CA ILE A 775 1.21 15.85 33.31
C ILE A 775 2.44 14.94 33.45
N ASP A 776 3.34 15.25 34.39
CA ASP A 776 4.60 14.51 34.56
C ASP A 776 4.40 13.20 35.36
N PRO A 777 4.56 12.00 34.77
CA PRO A 777 4.40 10.73 35.49
C PRO A 777 5.40 10.55 36.63
N ASP A 778 6.63 11.09 36.51
CA ASP A 778 7.66 11.03 37.53
C ASP A 778 7.35 11.92 38.77
N GLN A 779 6.34 12.79 38.67
CA GLN A 779 6.02 13.80 39.69
C GLN A 779 4.83 13.36 40.56
N THR A 780 5.00 13.42 41.88
CA THR A 780 3.88 13.31 42.81
C THR A 780 3.16 14.64 42.96
N TYR A 781 1.84 14.63 43.17
CA TYR A 781 1.00 15.82 43.30
C TYR A 781 0.28 15.88 44.66
N SER A 782 -0.18 17.07 45.02
CA SER A 782 -1.19 17.33 46.04
C SER A 782 -2.45 17.87 45.38
N VAL A 783 -3.60 17.30 45.72
CA VAL A 783 -4.92 17.70 45.22
C VAL A 783 -5.79 18.12 46.40
N ALA A 784 -6.48 19.25 46.28
CA ALA A 784 -7.52 19.67 47.22
C ALA A 784 -8.76 20.18 46.46
N ALA A 785 -9.95 19.84 46.95
CA ALA A 785 -11.21 20.16 46.30
C ALA A 785 -12.23 20.68 47.32
N ALA A 786 -12.92 21.77 46.99
CA ALA A 786 -13.97 22.37 47.80
C ALA A 786 -15.22 22.64 46.95
N SER A 787 -16.41 22.45 47.52
CA SER A 787 -17.67 22.87 46.88
C SER A 787 -17.91 24.35 47.15
N ASN A 788 -17.98 25.15 46.09
CA ASN A 788 -18.23 26.58 46.12
C ASN A 788 -19.36 26.92 45.14
N ASN A 789 -20.45 27.51 45.63
CA ASN A 789 -21.58 28.01 44.81
C ASN A 789 -22.19 26.98 43.82
N GLY A 790 -22.12 25.67 44.12
CA GLY A 790 -22.62 24.63 43.21
C GLY A 790 -21.65 24.23 42.10
N GLN A 791 -20.35 24.48 42.30
CA GLN A 791 -19.24 23.97 41.51
C GLN A 791 -18.15 23.41 42.43
N TRP A 792 -17.36 22.47 41.92
CA TRP A 792 -16.07 22.17 42.52
C TRP A 792 -15.07 23.25 42.15
N ALA A 793 -14.32 23.71 43.13
CA ALA A 793 -13.08 24.45 42.95
C ALA A 793 -11.94 23.52 43.36
N VAL A 794 -11.04 23.21 42.44
CA VAL A 794 -10.00 22.17 42.63
C VAL A 794 -8.62 22.78 42.40
N SER A 795 -7.75 22.66 43.39
CA SER A 795 -6.32 22.91 43.22
C SER A 795 -5.57 21.60 43.02
N VAL A 796 -4.61 21.63 42.11
CA VAL A 796 -3.59 20.59 41.93
C VAL A 796 -2.24 21.30 42.03
N THR A 797 -1.23 20.64 42.60
CA THR A 797 0.13 21.22 42.73
C THR A 797 1.18 20.12 42.77
N PRO A 798 2.38 20.31 42.19
CA PRO A 798 3.50 19.40 42.41
C PRO A 798 3.87 19.31 43.90
N ALA A 799 4.15 18.11 44.38
CA ALA A 799 4.43 17.81 45.78
C ALA A 799 5.63 16.87 45.92
N ALA A 800 6.48 17.10 46.92
CA ALA A 800 7.67 16.26 47.14
C ALA A 800 7.33 14.82 47.61
N GLN A 801 6.16 14.62 48.22
CA GLN A 801 5.58 13.35 48.66
C GLN A 801 4.05 13.50 48.70
N GLY A 802 3.30 12.44 48.46
CA GLY A 802 1.83 12.46 48.38
C GLY A 802 1.26 11.11 47.96
N ALA A 803 -0.06 11.07 47.76
CA ALA A 803 -0.80 9.87 47.29
C ALA A 803 -1.42 10.04 45.90
N PHE A 804 -1.33 11.24 45.32
CA PHE A 804 -1.77 11.53 43.95
C PHE A 804 -0.54 11.41 43.04
N VAL A 805 -0.35 10.24 42.44
CA VAL A 805 0.69 9.97 41.44
C VAL A 805 -0.02 9.65 40.13
N PRO A 806 0.37 10.24 38.98
CA PRO A 806 -0.19 9.86 37.70
C PRO A 806 0.13 8.39 37.37
N ASP A 807 -0.52 7.84 36.36
CA ASP A 807 0.02 6.66 35.68
C ASP A 807 1.21 7.04 34.79
N ASP A 808 1.96 6.04 34.34
CA ASP A 808 3.16 6.21 33.52
C ASP A 808 2.86 6.88 32.15
N GLY A 809 1.59 6.84 31.70
CA GLY A 809 1.08 7.59 30.54
C GLY A 809 0.70 9.05 30.84
N GLY A 810 0.95 9.52 32.06
CA GLY A 810 0.70 10.90 32.48
C GLY A 810 -0.77 11.23 32.74
N VAL A 811 -1.59 10.26 33.17
CA VAL A 811 -2.98 10.49 33.64
C VAL A 811 -3.08 10.39 35.16
N LEU A 812 -3.55 11.46 35.82
CA LEU A 812 -3.94 11.43 37.23
C LEU A 812 -5.47 11.38 37.36
N ALA A 813 -6.00 10.24 37.81
CA ALA A 813 -7.41 10.06 38.17
C ALA A 813 -7.64 10.22 39.68
N PHE A 814 -8.63 11.02 40.05
CA PHE A 814 -9.10 11.15 41.43
C PHE A 814 -10.60 11.40 41.51
N THR A 815 -11.21 11.05 42.64
CA THR A 815 -12.56 11.47 43.00
C THR A 815 -12.56 12.75 43.81
N VAL A 816 -13.61 13.55 43.68
CA VAL A 816 -13.90 14.72 44.53
C VAL A 816 -15.22 14.52 45.28
N GLY A 817 -15.21 14.75 46.59
CA GLY A 817 -16.34 14.41 47.46
C GLY A 817 -16.13 14.87 48.90
N GLY A 818 -17.23 15.20 49.60
CA GLY A 818 -17.21 15.50 51.04
C GLY A 818 -16.37 16.72 51.49
N GLY A 819 -15.83 17.52 50.56
CA GLY A 819 -14.88 18.60 50.85
C GLY A 819 -13.40 18.17 50.78
N GLY A 820 -13.09 17.11 50.05
CA GLY A 820 -11.73 16.69 49.72
C GLY A 820 -11.64 15.93 48.39
N ALA A 821 -10.46 15.38 48.12
CA ALA A 821 -10.18 14.53 46.95
C ALA A 821 -9.56 13.20 47.39
N THR A 822 -9.76 12.14 46.62
CA THR A 822 -9.19 10.79 46.87
C THR A 822 -8.63 10.22 45.55
N PRO A 823 -7.37 9.77 45.47
CA PRO A 823 -6.83 9.19 44.24
C PRO A 823 -7.57 7.89 43.87
N VAL A 824 -7.76 7.64 42.57
CA VAL A 824 -8.35 6.38 42.06
C VAL A 824 -7.50 5.68 41.00
N ASN A 825 -6.28 6.17 40.71
CA ASN A 825 -5.32 5.44 39.90
C ASN A 825 -5.08 4.04 40.52
N GLY A 826 -5.55 3.01 39.82
CA GLY A 826 -5.23 1.61 40.12
C GLY A 826 -3.82 1.27 39.67
N THR A 827 -3.49 -0.03 39.66
CA THR A 827 -2.27 -0.52 39.00
C THR A 827 -2.47 -0.48 37.48
N THR A 828 -2.21 0.68 36.90
CA THR A 828 -2.02 0.89 35.47
C THR A 828 -0.67 0.33 35.03
N GLU A 829 -0.61 -0.21 33.82
CA GLU A 829 0.65 -0.49 33.13
C GLU A 829 0.92 0.64 32.13
N ALA A 830 2.16 1.15 32.06
CA ALA A 830 2.72 1.50 30.77
C ALA A 830 4.08 0.82 30.58
N TRP A 831 4.51 0.78 29.33
CA TRP A 831 5.55 -0.14 28.86
C TRP A 831 6.83 0.60 28.38
N PHE A 832 6.83 1.93 28.41
CA PHE A 832 8.01 2.74 28.06
C PHE A 832 9.11 2.61 29.11
N THR A 833 10.19 1.89 28.78
CA THR A 833 11.44 2.00 29.51
C THR A 833 12.15 3.31 29.16
N GLY A 834 13.15 3.69 29.98
CA GLY A 834 14.05 4.80 29.66
C GLY A 834 14.90 4.58 28.40
N ALA A 835 14.91 3.38 27.80
CA ALA A 835 15.52 3.12 26.50
C ALA A 835 14.57 3.44 25.35
N ASP A 836 13.27 3.16 25.49
CA ASP A 836 12.27 3.44 24.44
C ASP A 836 12.07 4.94 24.25
N LEU A 837 12.06 5.70 25.35
CA LEU A 837 12.08 7.17 25.34
C LEU A 837 13.38 7.77 24.77
N ALA A 838 14.45 6.97 24.64
CA ALA A 838 15.69 7.35 23.96
C ALA A 838 15.73 6.87 22.49
N ALA A 839 14.97 5.82 22.14
CA ALA A 839 14.75 5.35 20.78
C ALA A 839 13.78 6.27 20.01
N ILE A 840 12.87 6.96 20.70
CA ILE A 840 12.14 8.14 20.20
C ILE A 840 13.11 9.35 20.16
N GLY A 841 14.22 9.17 19.43
CA GLY A 841 15.37 10.05 19.41
C GLY A 841 15.14 11.38 18.72
N THR A 842 16.16 12.24 18.74
CA THR A 842 16.17 13.53 18.05
C THR A 842 15.85 13.40 16.56
N PRO A 843 15.17 14.38 15.94
CA PRO A 843 14.92 14.37 14.50
C PRO A 843 16.24 14.21 13.74
N ASP A 844 16.27 13.22 12.85
CA ASP A 844 17.48 12.85 12.09
C ASP A 844 18.00 14.04 11.27
N PRO A 845 19.33 14.26 11.19
CA PRO A 845 19.89 15.14 10.18
C PRO A 845 19.53 14.61 8.79
N ALA A 846 19.07 15.50 7.90
CA ALA A 846 18.44 15.12 6.63
C ALA A 846 19.23 14.06 5.85
N PRO A 847 18.59 12.96 5.39
CA PRO A 847 19.28 11.84 4.78
C PRO A 847 19.92 12.23 3.45
N VAL A 848 21.24 12.23 3.40
CA VAL A 848 22.01 12.42 2.16
C VAL A 848 22.02 11.09 1.40
N TRP A 849 21.16 10.96 0.40
CA TRP A 849 21.14 9.79 -0.49
C TRP A 849 21.27 10.16 -1.96
N TYR A 850 21.98 9.31 -2.70
CA TYR A 850 22.23 9.49 -4.13
C TYR A 850 21.00 9.08 -4.94
N GLY A 851 20.55 9.95 -5.85
CA GLY A 851 19.40 9.66 -6.72
C GLY A 851 19.74 8.62 -7.79
N GLY A 852 19.16 7.43 -7.67
CA GLY A 852 19.17 6.42 -8.73
C GLY A 852 17.99 6.59 -9.69
N ASN A 853 18.26 6.41 -10.99
CA ASN A 853 17.23 6.06 -11.97
C ASN A 853 17.85 5.06 -12.96
N GLY A 854 17.15 3.97 -13.28
CA GLY A 854 17.73 2.81 -13.96
C GLY A 854 18.04 3.06 -15.44
N GLY A 855 19.26 2.74 -15.90
CA GLY A 855 19.67 3.14 -17.27
C GLY A 855 20.97 2.56 -17.86
N ASN A 856 21.39 1.35 -17.46
CA ASN A 856 22.60 0.63 -17.94
C ASN A 856 23.96 1.33 -17.69
N GLY A 857 24.85 0.64 -16.96
CA GLY A 857 26.16 1.17 -16.57
C GLY A 857 27.34 0.80 -17.49
N ALA A 858 28.48 1.44 -17.20
CA ALA A 858 29.82 1.01 -17.57
C ALA A 858 30.79 1.35 -16.41
N ASP A 859 31.95 0.71 -16.38
CA ASP A 859 32.73 0.48 -15.14
C ASP A 859 33.64 1.65 -14.69
N ASN A 860 34.26 1.45 -13.52
CA ASN A 860 34.89 2.41 -12.61
C ASN A 860 36.19 3.08 -13.11
N GLY A 861 36.44 4.28 -12.56
CA GLY A 861 37.75 4.95 -12.56
C GLY A 861 37.83 6.01 -11.46
N GLY A 862 38.50 5.69 -10.34
CA GLY A 862 38.51 6.54 -9.15
C GLY A 862 39.36 7.82 -9.28
N GLY A 863 38.85 8.94 -8.75
CA GLY A 863 39.54 10.24 -8.78
C GLY A 863 39.01 11.23 -7.75
N VAL A 864 39.92 12.08 -7.26
CA VAL A 864 39.76 13.23 -6.35
C VAL A 864 38.50 14.07 -6.64
N PRO A 865 37.79 14.62 -5.62
CA PRO A 865 36.61 15.48 -5.84
C PRO A 865 36.92 16.63 -6.82
N PRO A 866 36.16 16.76 -7.93
CA PRO A 866 36.36 17.83 -8.90
C PRO A 866 36.14 19.22 -8.31
N ALA A 867 36.78 20.22 -8.94
CA ALA A 867 36.54 21.62 -8.64
C ALA A 867 35.13 22.06 -9.12
N ASN A 868 34.73 23.26 -8.72
CA ASN A 868 33.49 23.91 -9.16
C ASN A 868 33.49 24.05 -10.71
N VAL A 869 32.72 23.20 -11.39
CA VAL A 869 32.72 23.05 -12.87
C VAL A 869 31.79 24.07 -13.55
N ASP A 870 32.20 24.55 -14.72
CA ASP A 870 31.49 25.57 -15.48
C ASP A 870 30.39 24.95 -16.35
N GLY A 871 29.19 24.81 -15.77
CA GLY A 871 28.02 24.20 -16.41
C GLY A 871 27.36 25.04 -17.52
N HIS A 872 27.92 26.19 -17.90
CA HIS A 872 27.34 27.06 -18.92
C HIS A 872 27.65 26.59 -20.36
N LEU A 873 26.89 27.10 -21.32
CA LEU A 873 27.20 26.97 -22.76
C LEU A 873 28.12 28.10 -23.23
N ALA A 874 29.10 27.77 -24.07
CA ALA A 874 29.85 28.75 -24.87
C ALA A 874 29.01 29.32 -26.02
N SER A 875 28.03 28.56 -26.54
CA SER A 875 27.04 29.06 -27.49
C SER A 875 25.76 28.23 -27.52
N LEU A 876 24.63 28.88 -27.79
CA LEU A 876 23.38 28.26 -28.20
C LEU A 876 22.91 28.92 -29.51
N VAL A 877 22.82 28.13 -30.57
CA VAL A 877 22.44 28.58 -31.91
C VAL A 877 21.14 27.91 -32.32
N ILE A 878 20.09 28.73 -32.39
CA ILE A 878 18.77 28.37 -32.93
C ILE A 878 18.32 29.52 -33.84
N ALA A 879 17.77 29.20 -35.01
CA ALA A 879 17.30 30.21 -35.95
C ALA A 879 16.10 30.97 -35.37
N GLY A 880 16.28 32.26 -35.06
CA GLY A 880 15.24 33.10 -34.45
C GLY A 880 15.17 33.05 -32.92
N LEU A 881 16.25 32.62 -32.24
CA LEU A 881 16.39 32.71 -30.78
C LEU A 881 16.24 34.16 -30.28
N SER A 882 15.47 34.36 -29.22
CA SER A 882 15.24 35.67 -28.58
C SER A 882 15.24 35.54 -27.04
N PRO A 883 15.98 36.39 -26.30
CA PRO A 883 17.00 37.32 -26.80
C PRO A 883 18.19 36.57 -27.45
N ALA A 884 19.20 37.31 -27.91
CA ALA A 884 20.47 36.72 -28.31
C ALA A 884 21.11 35.98 -27.11
N PHE A 885 21.85 34.90 -27.40
CA PHE A 885 22.42 34.04 -26.36
C PHE A 885 23.42 34.78 -25.45
N ASP A 886 23.19 34.66 -24.14
CA ASP A 886 24.09 35.02 -23.05
C ASP A 886 24.28 33.77 -22.15
N PRO A 887 25.51 33.36 -21.80
CA PRO A 887 25.74 32.18 -20.96
C PRO A 887 25.06 32.25 -19.59
N LEU A 888 24.79 33.44 -19.06
CA LEU A 888 24.14 33.64 -17.76
C LEU A 888 22.60 33.65 -17.83
N GLN A 889 22.01 33.52 -19.01
CA GLN A 889 20.55 33.49 -19.20
C GLN A 889 20.06 32.09 -19.58
N ASN A 890 19.20 31.51 -18.72
CA ASN A 890 18.75 30.12 -18.80
C ASN A 890 17.37 29.92 -19.49
N SER A 891 16.76 30.98 -20.03
CA SER A 891 15.44 30.92 -20.66
C SER A 891 15.37 31.78 -21.92
N TYR A 892 14.84 31.21 -23.01
CA TYR A 892 14.70 31.87 -24.32
C TYR A 892 13.36 31.56 -24.98
N THR A 893 13.04 32.31 -26.03
CA THR A 893 12.00 31.93 -26.99
C THR A 893 12.60 31.75 -28.39
N VAL A 894 11.87 31.07 -29.27
CA VAL A 894 12.21 30.97 -30.71
C VAL A 894 10.96 31.14 -31.56
N SER A 895 11.01 32.01 -32.57
CA SER A 895 9.90 32.18 -33.52
C SER A 895 9.89 31.05 -34.55
N VAL A 896 8.85 30.21 -34.54
CA VAL A 896 8.73 28.99 -35.34
C VAL A 896 7.58 29.14 -36.34
N PRO A 897 7.78 28.94 -37.66
CA PRO A 897 6.66 29.02 -38.61
C PRO A 897 5.60 27.94 -38.33
N GLU A 898 4.32 28.30 -38.33
CA GLU A 898 3.20 27.36 -38.12
C GLU A 898 3.32 26.11 -39.00
N GLY A 899 3.13 24.93 -38.39
CA GLY A 899 3.35 23.62 -39.03
C GLY A 899 4.80 23.12 -39.00
N THR A 900 5.77 23.93 -38.58
CA THR A 900 7.16 23.47 -38.37
C THR A 900 7.24 22.67 -37.08
N CYS A 901 7.41 21.36 -37.20
CA CYS A 901 7.44 20.42 -36.06
C CYS A 901 8.85 20.04 -35.57
N SER A 902 9.90 20.53 -36.25
CA SER A 902 11.30 20.24 -35.95
C SER A 902 12.15 21.50 -36.16
N VAL A 903 12.96 21.86 -35.18
CA VAL A 903 13.86 23.03 -35.22
C VAL A 903 15.31 22.54 -35.03
N PRO A 904 16.27 22.92 -35.90
CA PRO A 904 17.67 22.61 -35.69
C PRO A 904 18.27 23.46 -34.57
N VAL A 905 18.96 22.79 -33.65
CA VAL A 905 19.59 23.37 -32.45
C VAL A 905 21.04 22.92 -32.41
N THR A 906 21.96 23.87 -32.28
CA THR A 906 23.38 23.59 -32.00
C THR A 906 23.75 24.25 -30.70
N ALA A 907 24.20 23.47 -29.72
CA ALA A 907 24.69 23.96 -28.44
C ALA A 907 26.14 23.52 -28.23
N THR A 908 26.98 24.42 -27.70
CA THR A 908 28.40 24.18 -27.44
C THR A 908 28.68 24.43 -25.97
N LEU A 909 29.23 23.45 -25.27
CA LEU A 909 29.65 23.55 -23.86
C LEU A 909 30.77 24.58 -23.67
N ALA A 910 30.80 25.26 -22.52
CA ALA A 910 31.95 26.06 -22.10
C ALA A 910 33.13 25.16 -21.68
N ASP A 911 32.86 24.16 -20.84
CA ASP A 911 33.79 23.07 -20.54
C ASP A 911 33.50 21.85 -21.46
N PRO A 912 34.39 21.52 -22.43
CA PRO A 912 34.18 20.41 -23.35
C PRO A 912 34.39 19.02 -22.72
N THR A 913 34.68 18.93 -21.43
CA THR A 913 34.75 17.65 -20.69
C THR A 913 33.39 17.23 -20.11
N LEU A 914 32.42 18.15 -20.05
CA LEU A 914 31.05 17.88 -19.62
C LEU A 914 30.25 17.14 -20.70
N LYS A 915 29.10 16.60 -20.31
CA LYS A 915 28.11 16.04 -21.24
C LYS A 915 27.05 17.09 -21.60
N LEU A 916 26.45 16.93 -22.78
CA LEU A 916 25.39 17.79 -23.31
C LEU A 916 24.22 16.91 -23.78
N GLN A 917 23.01 17.29 -23.41
CA GLN A 917 21.77 16.76 -23.98
C GLN A 917 20.92 17.89 -24.57
N ILE A 918 20.21 17.58 -25.66
CA ILE A 918 19.16 18.43 -26.21
C ILE A 918 17.90 17.56 -26.26
N GLN A 919 16.83 17.94 -25.56
CA GLN A 919 15.61 17.13 -25.37
C GLN A 919 15.94 15.66 -25.01
N SER A 920 16.50 15.47 -23.82
CA SER A 920 16.76 14.16 -23.20
C SER A 920 17.51 13.15 -24.09
N THR A 921 18.51 13.62 -24.84
CA THR A 921 19.36 12.74 -25.67
C THR A 921 20.76 13.33 -25.80
N ASP A 922 21.77 12.51 -25.50
CA ASP A 922 23.20 12.84 -25.63
C ASP A 922 23.49 13.42 -27.02
N THR A 923 24.04 14.63 -27.05
CA THR A 923 24.41 15.37 -28.25
C THR A 923 25.84 15.86 -28.09
N ALA A 924 26.71 15.59 -29.07
CA ALA A 924 28.10 16.07 -29.00
C ALA A 924 28.15 17.60 -28.99
N SER A 925 29.04 18.18 -28.18
CA SER A 925 29.24 19.63 -28.10
C SER A 925 29.53 20.23 -29.49
N GLY A 926 28.74 21.22 -29.89
CA GLY A 926 28.81 21.86 -31.21
C GLY A 926 28.12 21.10 -32.36
N ALA A 927 27.49 19.96 -32.11
CA ALA A 927 26.68 19.25 -33.12
C ALA A 927 25.26 19.82 -33.23
N THR A 928 24.69 19.80 -34.44
CA THR A 928 23.28 20.16 -34.66
C THR A 928 22.37 18.96 -34.41
N ARG A 929 21.39 19.09 -33.50
CA ARG A 929 20.27 18.15 -33.35
C ARG A 929 18.96 18.82 -33.78
N ASN A 930 18.10 18.08 -34.46
CA ASN A 930 16.71 18.48 -34.68
C ASN A 930 15.88 18.22 -33.42
N ALA A 931 15.42 19.30 -32.77
CA ALA A 931 14.53 19.25 -31.61
C ALA A 931 13.06 19.31 -32.06
N TYR A 932 12.21 18.50 -31.42
CA TYR A 932 10.79 18.35 -31.74
C TYR A 932 9.95 19.42 -31.01
N VAL A 933 9.13 20.17 -31.75
CA VAL A 933 8.39 21.34 -31.20
C VAL A 933 6.89 21.32 -31.47
N CYS A 934 6.32 20.27 -32.08
CA CYS A 934 4.86 20.17 -32.26
C CYS A 934 4.14 20.38 -30.90
N SER A 935 2.91 20.87 -30.96
CA SER A 935 2.04 21.06 -29.77
C SER A 935 2.58 22.04 -28.71
N GLY A 936 3.65 22.80 -29.00
CA GLY A 936 4.22 23.78 -28.08
C GLY A 936 5.33 23.24 -27.17
N ASN A 937 5.85 22.04 -27.45
CA ASN A 937 6.90 21.42 -26.64
C ASN A 937 8.17 22.29 -26.56
N ASN A 938 8.65 22.53 -25.32
CA ASN A 938 9.90 23.23 -25.06
C ASN A 938 11.11 22.44 -25.57
N ILE A 939 12.16 23.16 -25.95
CA ILE A 939 13.49 22.60 -26.20
C ILE A 939 14.33 22.83 -24.94
N ASP A 940 14.51 21.79 -24.13
CA ASP A 940 15.50 21.80 -23.06
C ASP A 940 16.88 21.43 -23.60
N VAL A 941 17.89 22.23 -23.24
CA VAL A 941 19.31 21.95 -23.46
C VAL A 941 19.98 21.86 -22.09
N VAL A 942 20.53 20.70 -21.77
CA VAL A 942 21.00 20.36 -20.41
C VAL A 942 22.46 19.95 -20.44
N VAL A 943 23.24 20.50 -19.51
CA VAL A 943 24.67 20.26 -19.32
C VAL A 943 24.86 19.40 -18.08
N TYR A 944 25.66 18.35 -18.18
CA TYR A 944 25.87 17.36 -17.11
C TYR A 944 27.35 17.22 -16.74
N ALA A 945 27.64 17.32 -15.45
CA ALA A 945 28.91 16.93 -14.84
C ALA A 945 28.81 15.49 -14.33
N GLY A 946 29.28 14.54 -15.15
CA GLY A 946 29.05 13.12 -14.92
C GLY A 946 27.56 12.78 -15.03
N TRP A 947 26.92 12.53 -13.89
CA TRP A 947 25.48 12.23 -13.77
C TRP A 947 24.66 13.38 -13.16
N SER A 948 25.30 14.46 -12.71
CA SER A 948 24.64 15.62 -12.09
C SER A 948 24.40 16.73 -13.11
N GLU A 949 23.20 17.32 -13.11
CA GLU A 949 22.90 18.51 -13.93
C GLU A 949 23.72 19.70 -13.43
N ALA A 950 24.55 20.26 -14.31
CA ALA A 950 25.43 21.40 -14.03
C ALA A 950 24.89 22.72 -14.59
N GLY A 951 23.97 22.65 -15.56
CA GLY A 951 23.31 23.83 -16.14
C GLY A 951 22.18 23.43 -17.09
N ARG A 952 21.20 24.32 -17.28
CA ARG A 952 20.02 24.10 -18.14
C ARG A 952 19.60 25.39 -18.83
N TYR A 953 19.23 25.26 -20.10
CA TYR A 953 18.72 26.31 -20.95
C TYR A 953 17.42 25.83 -21.61
N THR A 954 16.29 26.45 -21.26
CA THR A 954 14.97 26.10 -21.81
C THR A 954 14.57 27.11 -22.88
N VAL A 955 14.18 26.62 -24.06
CA VAL A 955 13.73 27.46 -25.18
C VAL A 955 12.28 27.13 -25.55
N THR A 956 11.39 28.10 -25.42
CA THR A 956 9.95 27.95 -25.72
C THR A 956 9.63 28.37 -27.17
N PRO A 957 9.01 27.50 -27.99
CA PRO A 957 8.60 27.87 -29.34
C PRO A 957 7.41 28.83 -29.33
N GLN A 958 7.47 29.87 -30.17
CA GLN A 958 6.38 30.81 -30.45
C GLN A 958 5.97 30.65 -31.91
N PHE A 959 4.78 30.09 -32.15
CA PHE A 959 4.31 29.83 -33.50
C PHE A 959 3.85 31.11 -34.21
N VAL A 960 4.31 31.29 -35.46
CA VAL A 960 4.01 32.49 -36.28
C VAL A 960 3.58 32.11 -37.72
N PRO A 961 2.57 32.78 -38.31
CA PRO A 961 2.20 32.55 -39.70
C PRO A 961 3.32 32.95 -40.69
N ALA A 962 3.53 32.15 -41.72
CA ALA A 962 4.58 32.38 -42.72
C ALA A 962 4.21 33.50 -43.73
N ALA A 963 5.19 34.34 -44.10
CA ALA A 963 5.01 35.47 -45.01
C ALA A 963 5.16 35.09 -46.50
N PRO A 964 4.41 35.71 -47.44
CA PRO A 964 4.47 35.39 -48.87
C PRO A 964 5.60 36.11 -49.62
N ALA A 965 6.10 35.49 -50.71
CA ALA A 965 7.14 36.02 -51.60
C ALA A 965 6.71 35.97 -53.09
N ALA A 966 7.44 36.69 -53.96
CA ALA A 966 7.00 37.06 -55.32
C ALA A 966 7.72 36.31 -56.48
N PRO A 967 7.12 36.24 -57.69
CA PRO A 967 7.63 35.53 -58.89
C PRO A 967 8.44 36.45 -59.84
N PRO A 968 8.97 35.99 -61.02
CA PRO A 968 8.96 34.66 -61.67
C PRO A 968 10.42 34.13 -61.91
N GLU A 969 10.90 33.38 -62.91
CA GLU A 969 10.54 32.68 -64.19
C GLU A 969 11.58 31.49 -64.33
N GLN A 970 11.61 30.45 -65.20
CA GLN A 970 10.88 29.92 -66.38
C GLN A 970 11.06 28.34 -66.43
N PRO A 971 10.84 27.57 -67.52
CA PRO A 971 10.58 26.10 -67.46
C PRO A 971 11.59 25.23 -68.29
N PRO A 972 11.35 23.97 -68.72
CA PRO A 972 10.31 22.96 -68.33
C PRO A 972 10.83 21.51 -68.06
N VAL A 973 10.18 20.74 -67.16
CA VAL A 973 10.07 19.25 -67.21
C VAL A 973 8.68 18.81 -66.66
N GLN A 974 8.22 17.60 -67.00
CA GLN A 974 6.86 17.05 -66.81
C GLN A 974 6.49 16.57 -65.37
N PRO A 975 5.18 16.42 -65.07
CA PRO A 975 4.69 16.13 -63.70
C PRO A 975 4.57 14.63 -63.34
N PRO A 976 4.63 14.27 -62.03
CA PRO A 976 4.20 12.96 -61.52
C PRO A 976 2.68 12.78 -61.46
N VAL A 977 2.22 11.53 -61.37
CA VAL A 977 0.80 11.15 -61.27
C VAL A 977 0.33 11.16 -59.80
N ALA A 978 -0.86 11.72 -59.54
CA ALA A 978 -1.45 11.74 -58.20
C ALA A 978 -2.02 10.37 -57.79
N THR A 979 -1.70 9.93 -56.58
CA THR A 979 -2.25 8.71 -55.96
C THR A 979 -2.90 9.06 -54.62
N GLY A 980 -4.15 8.64 -54.43
CA GLY A 980 -4.92 8.87 -53.21
C GLY A 980 -6.13 7.94 -53.13
N PRO A 981 -6.65 7.63 -51.92
CA PRO A 981 -7.68 6.60 -51.76
C PRO A 981 -9.07 6.96 -52.32
N LEU A 982 -9.37 8.23 -52.62
CA LEU A 982 -10.53 8.62 -53.42
C LEU A 982 -10.13 8.90 -54.88
N SER A 983 -10.94 8.40 -55.82
CA SER A 983 -10.92 8.77 -57.24
C SER A 983 -11.76 10.02 -57.54
N ALA A 984 -12.76 10.32 -56.70
CA ALA A 984 -13.54 11.55 -56.76
C ALA A 984 -14.09 11.97 -55.38
N LEU A 985 -14.21 13.27 -55.14
CA LEU A 985 -15.03 13.87 -54.09
C LEU A 985 -15.84 15.03 -54.68
N SER A 986 -17.14 15.07 -54.39
CA SER A 986 -18.04 16.14 -54.79
C SER A 986 -18.84 16.62 -53.59
N ILE A 987 -18.70 17.91 -53.29
CA ILE A 987 -19.47 18.66 -52.28
C ILE A 987 -19.72 20.05 -52.84
N ALA A 988 -20.90 20.63 -52.61
CA ALA A 988 -21.20 21.98 -53.07
C ALA A 988 -20.26 23.02 -52.42
N GLY A 989 -19.52 23.76 -53.25
CA GLY A 989 -18.58 24.79 -52.80
C GLY A 989 -17.24 24.25 -52.27
N LEU A 990 -16.86 23.00 -52.56
CA LEU A 990 -15.58 22.42 -52.15
C LEU A 990 -14.38 23.26 -52.63
N SER A 991 -13.55 23.67 -51.68
CA SER A 991 -12.32 24.44 -51.94
C SER A 991 -11.12 23.79 -51.24
N PRO A 992 -9.97 23.57 -51.92
CA PRO A 992 -9.80 23.66 -53.37
C PRO A 992 -10.67 22.65 -54.13
N ALA A 993 -10.68 22.73 -55.47
CA ALA A 993 -11.28 21.67 -56.29
C ALA A 993 -10.59 20.32 -56.01
N PHE A 994 -11.36 19.22 -56.04
CA PHE A 994 -10.86 17.91 -55.60
C PHE A 994 -9.61 17.45 -56.37
N SER A 995 -8.62 16.98 -55.60
CA SER A 995 -7.46 16.24 -56.06
C SER A 995 -7.20 15.06 -55.11
N PRO A 996 -6.94 13.83 -55.60
CA PRO A 996 -6.71 12.66 -54.74
C PRO A 996 -5.64 12.85 -53.67
N ALA A 997 -4.63 13.68 -53.94
CA ALA A 997 -3.51 13.96 -53.03
C ALA A 997 -3.81 15.05 -51.97
N VAL A 998 -4.94 15.77 -52.07
CA VAL A 998 -5.33 16.81 -51.11
C VAL A 998 -6.33 16.21 -50.11
N THR A 999 -5.93 16.14 -48.84
CA THR A 999 -6.69 15.51 -47.73
C THR A 999 -7.46 16.51 -46.87
N GLN A 1000 -7.34 17.81 -47.12
CA GLN A 1000 -8.00 18.88 -46.37
C GLN A 1000 -8.73 19.81 -47.32
N TYR A 1001 -10.01 20.08 -47.04
CA TYR A 1001 -10.87 20.96 -47.82
C TYR A 1001 -11.73 21.86 -46.93
N THR A 1002 -12.27 22.92 -47.50
CA THR A 1002 -13.32 23.74 -46.89
C THR A 1002 -14.55 23.84 -47.77
N ILE A 1003 -15.68 24.21 -47.17
CA ILE A 1003 -16.94 24.54 -47.84
C ILE A 1003 -17.57 25.78 -47.19
N PRO A 1004 -18.29 26.63 -47.94
CA PRO A 1004 -19.13 27.66 -47.34
C PRO A 1004 -20.18 27.03 -46.42
N LYS A 1005 -20.33 27.55 -45.20
CA LYS A 1005 -21.26 27.04 -44.19
C LYS A 1005 -22.72 27.06 -44.69
N PRO A 1006 -23.38 25.89 -44.87
CA PRO A 1006 -24.71 25.85 -45.46
C PRO A 1006 -25.79 26.27 -44.45
N ALA A 1007 -26.70 27.14 -44.88
CA ALA A 1007 -27.80 27.65 -44.03
C ALA A 1007 -28.78 26.54 -43.56
N SER A 1008 -28.78 25.38 -44.21
CA SER A 1008 -29.52 24.17 -43.85
C SER A 1008 -28.89 23.33 -42.73
N GLY A 1009 -27.68 23.68 -42.26
CA GLY A 1009 -26.90 22.87 -41.32
C GLY A 1009 -26.40 21.53 -41.86
N SER A 1010 -26.66 21.22 -43.14
CA SER A 1010 -26.31 19.96 -43.78
C SER A 1010 -25.93 20.15 -45.25
N VAL A 1011 -25.04 19.29 -45.75
CA VAL A 1011 -24.54 19.32 -47.13
C VAL A 1011 -24.51 17.92 -47.74
N ALA A 1012 -24.79 17.81 -49.04
CA ALA A 1012 -24.65 16.57 -49.79
C ALA A 1012 -23.17 16.28 -50.11
N VAL A 1013 -22.72 15.07 -49.82
CA VAL A 1013 -21.35 14.59 -50.02
C VAL A 1013 -21.37 13.32 -50.86
N THR A 1014 -20.65 13.31 -51.97
CA THR A 1014 -20.45 12.12 -52.81
C THR A 1014 -18.96 11.82 -52.90
N ALA A 1015 -18.53 10.66 -52.41
CA ALA A 1015 -17.13 10.25 -52.42
C ALA A 1015 -16.98 8.89 -53.12
N THR A 1016 -16.04 8.78 -54.04
CA THR A 1016 -15.78 7.56 -54.84
C THR A 1016 -14.39 7.05 -54.56
N LEU A 1017 -14.27 5.79 -54.13
CA LEU A 1017 -13.00 5.12 -53.87
C LEU A 1017 -12.16 4.97 -55.15
N ALA A 1018 -10.84 4.94 -55.00
CA ALA A 1018 -9.91 4.52 -56.06
C ALA A 1018 -9.79 3.00 -56.14
N ASP A 1019 -9.90 2.30 -55.00
CA ASP A 1019 -9.93 0.84 -54.90
C ASP A 1019 -11.34 0.40 -54.41
N PRO A 1020 -12.18 -0.20 -55.27
CA PRO A 1020 -13.54 -0.61 -54.89
C PRO A 1020 -13.59 -1.81 -53.94
N THR A 1021 -12.45 -2.40 -53.55
CA THR A 1021 -12.39 -3.42 -52.48
C THR A 1021 -12.27 -2.83 -51.08
N GLN A 1022 -12.12 -1.50 -50.96
CA GLN A 1022 -12.03 -0.79 -49.66
C GLN A 1022 -13.42 -0.38 -49.16
N GLN A 1023 -13.50 -0.05 -47.87
CA GLN A 1023 -14.72 0.43 -47.22
C GLN A 1023 -14.64 1.95 -47.03
N LEU A 1024 -15.76 2.64 -47.25
CA LEU A 1024 -15.86 4.10 -47.19
C LEU A 1024 -16.85 4.52 -46.09
N TYR A 1025 -16.43 5.47 -45.26
CA TYR A 1025 -17.23 6.04 -44.17
C TYR A 1025 -17.29 7.56 -44.28
N ILE A 1026 -18.48 8.15 -44.16
CA ILE A 1026 -18.68 9.61 -44.15
C ILE A 1026 -19.33 9.97 -42.81
N GLN A 1027 -18.61 10.71 -41.95
CA GLN A 1027 -18.97 10.94 -40.54
C GLN A 1027 -19.33 9.62 -39.83
N SER A 1028 -18.38 8.69 -39.79
CA SER A 1028 -18.48 7.37 -39.14
C SER A 1028 -19.64 6.47 -39.62
N ASN A 1029 -20.30 6.78 -40.73
CA ASN A 1029 -21.36 5.97 -41.31
C ASN A 1029 -20.90 5.33 -42.63
N ALA A 1030 -21.01 4.00 -42.72
CA ALA A 1030 -20.68 3.24 -43.93
C ALA A 1030 -21.49 3.76 -45.13
N THR A 1031 -20.81 4.12 -46.21
CA THR A 1031 -21.40 4.70 -47.42
C THR A 1031 -20.82 3.99 -48.64
N PRO A 1032 -21.64 3.42 -49.55
CA PRO A 1032 -21.12 2.77 -50.75
C PRO A 1032 -20.38 3.76 -51.66
N SER A 1033 -19.30 3.32 -52.31
CA SER A 1033 -18.49 4.15 -53.21
C SER A 1033 -19.36 4.82 -54.28
N GLY A 1034 -19.24 6.14 -54.41
CA GLY A 1034 -19.98 6.96 -55.37
C GLY A 1034 -21.44 7.27 -54.99
N GLN A 1035 -21.92 6.85 -53.83
CA GLN A 1035 -23.24 7.25 -53.33
C GLN A 1035 -23.20 8.61 -52.63
N THR A 1036 -24.29 9.37 -52.77
CA THR A 1036 -24.45 10.68 -52.13
C THR A 1036 -25.08 10.53 -50.75
N ARG A 1037 -24.43 11.06 -49.71
CA ARG A 1037 -24.93 11.10 -48.34
C ARG A 1037 -24.99 12.55 -47.84
N ASN A 1038 -26.06 12.92 -47.14
CA ASN A 1038 -26.11 14.21 -46.44
C ASN A 1038 -25.31 14.11 -45.13
N ALA A 1039 -24.29 14.95 -44.99
CA ALA A 1039 -23.50 15.13 -43.78
C ALA A 1039 -24.03 16.31 -42.96
N TRP A 1040 -23.97 16.22 -41.63
CA TRP A 1040 -24.39 17.30 -40.73
C TRP A 1040 -23.20 18.17 -40.34
N VAL A 1041 -23.34 19.48 -40.52
CA VAL A 1041 -22.30 20.51 -40.31
C VAL A 1041 -22.81 21.69 -39.46
N GLY A 1042 -23.96 21.52 -38.81
CA GLY A 1042 -24.41 22.40 -37.74
C GLY A 1042 -23.35 22.53 -36.65
N ASP A 1043 -23.38 23.65 -35.94
CA ASP A 1043 -22.43 24.00 -34.86
C ASP A 1043 -20.95 24.07 -35.31
N GLY A 1044 -20.67 24.10 -36.62
CA GLY A 1044 -19.31 24.14 -37.17
C GLY A 1044 -18.59 22.79 -37.23
N LYS A 1045 -19.33 21.68 -37.06
CA LYS A 1045 -18.76 20.33 -37.06
C LYS A 1045 -18.21 19.96 -38.44
N LYS A 1046 -16.99 19.39 -38.46
CA LYS A 1046 -16.30 18.91 -39.67
C LYS A 1046 -16.91 17.63 -40.24
N ILE A 1047 -16.64 17.38 -41.52
CA ILE A 1047 -16.96 16.12 -42.21
C ILE A 1047 -15.65 15.35 -42.36
N ASP A 1048 -15.46 14.29 -41.56
CA ASP A 1048 -14.39 13.32 -41.82
C ASP A 1048 -14.92 12.24 -42.78
N ILE A 1049 -14.18 12.00 -43.86
CA ILE A 1049 -14.41 10.97 -44.87
C ILE A 1049 -13.23 10.01 -44.78
N VAL A 1050 -13.46 8.79 -44.31
CA VAL A 1050 -12.42 7.84 -43.95
C VAL A 1050 -12.54 6.58 -44.79
N VAL A 1051 -11.41 6.06 -45.24
CA VAL A 1051 -11.30 4.86 -46.07
C VAL A 1051 -10.54 3.78 -45.28
N TYR A 1052 -11.05 2.55 -45.32
CA TYR A 1052 -10.52 1.42 -44.57
C TYR A 1052 -10.28 0.20 -45.46
N LYS A 1053 -9.26 -0.60 -45.12
CA LYS A 1053 -9.04 -1.94 -45.65
C LYS A 1053 -8.81 -2.91 -44.50
N ASN A 1054 -9.70 -3.89 -44.35
CA ASN A 1054 -9.73 -4.82 -43.22
C ASN A 1054 -9.65 -4.11 -41.85
N TRP A 1055 -10.48 -3.08 -41.66
CA TRP A 1055 -10.54 -2.20 -40.46
C TRP A 1055 -9.30 -1.35 -40.14
N ASN A 1056 -8.21 -1.45 -40.90
CA ASN A 1056 -7.10 -0.48 -40.84
C ASN A 1056 -7.40 0.73 -41.73
N GLU A 1057 -7.17 1.94 -41.22
CA GLU A 1057 -7.39 3.20 -41.96
C GLU A 1057 -6.34 3.34 -43.08
N THR A 1058 -6.80 3.35 -44.33
CA THR A 1058 -5.95 3.52 -45.53
C THR A 1058 -5.94 4.95 -46.06
N GLY A 1059 -6.77 5.83 -45.50
CA GLY A 1059 -6.63 7.28 -45.65
C GLY A 1059 -7.88 8.07 -45.27
N ARG A 1060 -7.71 9.39 -45.15
CA ARG A 1060 -8.74 10.31 -44.65
C ARG A 1060 -8.74 11.61 -45.45
N TYR A 1061 -9.95 12.13 -45.67
CA TYR A 1061 -10.21 13.46 -46.19
C TYR A 1061 -11.10 14.19 -45.20
N THR A 1062 -10.69 15.38 -44.75
CA THR A 1062 -11.46 16.20 -43.81
C THR A 1062 -11.97 17.45 -44.53
N VAL A 1063 -13.24 17.79 -44.31
CA VAL A 1063 -13.89 18.97 -44.90
C VAL A 1063 -14.47 19.85 -43.80
N THR A 1064 -14.02 21.09 -43.72
CA THR A 1064 -14.36 22.04 -42.66
C THR A 1064 -15.31 23.14 -43.17
N PRO A 1065 -16.48 23.36 -42.54
CA PRO A 1065 -17.35 24.49 -42.87
C PRO A 1065 -16.72 25.82 -42.46
N GLN A 1066 -16.84 26.83 -43.31
CA GLN A 1066 -16.41 28.23 -43.08
C GLN A 1066 -17.59 29.18 -43.28
#